data_AF-A0A9E4IU78-F1
#
_entry.id   AF-A0A9E4IU78-F1
#
_cell.length_a   1.000
_cell.length_b   1.000
_cell.length_c   1.000
_cell.angle_alpha   90.00
_cell.angle_beta   90.00
_cell.angle_gamma   90.00
#
_symmetry.space_group_name_H-M   'P 1'
#
loop_
_entity.id
_entity.type
_entity.pdbx_description
1 polymer ?
#
loop_
_entity_poly.entity_id
_entity_poly.type
_entity_poly.pdbx_seq_one_letter_code
_entity_poly.pdbx_strand_id
1 'polypeptide(L)'
;MPLKNPAAASCPRVVGKFLQVGSDRFLIKGVAYGTFAPDGDGYQFPSLARAAEDFALMARSGINTVRTYTVPREELLDAAADRELRVAVGVPWAQHVAFLDDRKLARAVRRDIVRDVCRLAAHPATLLVAIGNEIPAGVVRWHGASRIERFLRDMYYDAKQAAPDALLTYVNYPPTDYLDLPFFDVCAFNVYLHRGDDLREYLAHLQVVAGNRPLLLAEGGADSLREGEEGQAALTAAQIRIAFEEGACGAVAFSWTDDWWRGGHAVDDWRFGLTDERRRPKPALADVALEFAAAGFPPDRRGDWPRVSVLICARNAAGTLDECLRSVAALDYPDYEVIVVNDGSTDATGEIARRHAGVTVVDVPHGGLSAARNAALLRAGGSVVAYTDADVCVDPAWLIYLVQPFLRSDVVGAGGPNVVPQDDPWMAQCVARSPGAPTHVLLDDRSAEHVPGCNMAYRRDALLAIGGFDPAYHAAGDDVDVCWRLQARGQQIGFAPSALVWHRHRSTMLGYWRQQVGYGEAETQLMDNHPERFLNGHAVWKGRIYSSLPFVRAISRVRVNAGVWGTAAFPSVYSAHIPSMTYAPHLMEWQIASVLLASAAAASAWLGQPALAVVAGLAAFAGLAATLLKCVGYGRRTDVRGLPAIGPLGRPASRILYRATIAWLHLLQPIARGWGRLRGKLWPPDIGTRRAAAATRRRAAGERIEIGRAIRLLCRGQDRMALWSERWVDRADLLTRITRGLQTRAVGRAIDAHDTWQQERDLAVATGRWGWLDLRTLLEEHEEGRCLFRVSARHRLAPFGAMVGMLTGAGLAASLLLDIGSAAMLFLGCGVAAAAAMSRRIAQVDAGVRAVVEEVAGRQGMLVMRGKDLAARTPAAGSESARPFIRRPPLVGSPEPIAEGESERADVLDLQPSGER
;
A
#
# COMPACT_ATOMS: atom_id res chain seq x y z
N MET A 1 -44.57 -28.30 -7.99
CA MET A 1 -44.10 -26.98 -7.52
C MET A 1 -44.54 -26.79 -6.08
N PRO A 2 -43.59 -26.63 -5.16
CA PRO A 2 -43.70 -25.64 -4.11
C PRO A 2 -42.60 -24.59 -4.27
N LEU A 3 -42.86 -23.41 -3.72
CA LEU A 3 -42.18 -22.14 -3.97
C LEU A 3 -40.69 -22.18 -3.59
N LYS A 4 -39.81 -22.06 -4.59
CA LYS A 4 -38.42 -21.65 -4.39
C LYS A 4 -38.44 -20.26 -3.76
N ASN A 5 -37.96 -20.17 -2.53
CA ASN A 5 -37.74 -18.94 -1.79
C ASN A 5 -36.93 -17.95 -2.66
N PRO A 6 -37.44 -16.75 -3.01
CA PRO A 6 -36.74 -15.81 -3.88
C PRO A 6 -35.41 -15.31 -3.29
N ALA A 7 -35.18 -15.47 -1.98
CA ALA A 7 -33.92 -15.15 -1.32
C ALA A 7 -32.76 -16.09 -1.73
N ALA A 8 -33.04 -17.35 -2.10
CA ALA A 8 -32.02 -18.30 -2.52
C ALA A 8 -31.52 -18.05 -3.97
N ALA A 9 -32.24 -17.24 -4.75
CA ALA A 9 -32.07 -17.09 -6.20
C ALA A 9 -31.24 -15.87 -6.65
N SER A 10 -30.62 -15.12 -5.75
CA SER A 10 -29.75 -14.00 -6.13
C SER A 10 -28.30 -14.46 -6.34
N CYS A 11 -27.75 -14.19 -7.52
CA CYS A 11 -26.35 -14.46 -7.84
C CYS A 11 -25.42 -13.63 -6.94
N PRO A 12 -24.38 -14.24 -6.31
CA PRO A 12 -23.42 -13.51 -5.50
C PRO A 12 -22.58 -12.56 -6.36
N ARG A 13 -22.28 -11.37 -5.85
CA ARG A 13 -21.43 -10.38 -6.51
C ARG A 13 -20.45 -9.72 -5.55
N VAL A 14 -19.36 -9.20 -6.10
CA VAL A 14 -18.38 -8.39 -5.35
C VAL A 14 -18.83 -6.94 -5.33
N VAL A 15 -18.85 -6.32 -4.15
CA VAL A 15 -19.11 -4.89 -3.94
C VAL A 15 -18.01 -4.33 -3.05
N GLY A 16 -17.07 -3.62 -3.67
CA GLY A 16 -15.87 -3.14 -2.97
C GLY A 16 -15.09 -4.30 -2.38
N LYS A 17 -14.86 -4.28 -1.06
CA LYS A 17 -14.15 -5.33 -0.32
C LYS A 17 -15.04 -6.44 0.23
N PHE A 18 -16.33 -6.44 -0.09
CA PHE A 18 -17.28 -7.40 0.47
C PHE A 18 -18.07 -8.11 -0.62
N LEU A 19 -18.75 -9.17 -0.22
CA LEU A 19 -19.69 -9.89 -1.08
C LEU A 19 -21.11 -9.41 -0.80
N GLN A 20 -21.95 -9.47 -1.82
CA GLN A 20 -23.37 -9.18 -1.72
C GLN A 20 -24.15 -10.33 -2.35
N VAL A 21 -25.18 -10.80 -1.65
CA VAL A 21 -26.15 -11.78 -2.15
C VAL A 21 -27.51 -11.10 -2.06
N GLY A 22 -28.10 -10.79 -3.21
CA GLY A 22 -29.32 -9.99 -3.27
C GLY A 22 -29.03 -8.51 -2.98
N SER A 23 -29.71 -7.95 -1.98
CA SER A 23 -29.46 -6.60 -1.44
C SER A 23 -28.47 -6.60 -0.27
N ASP A 24 -28.17 -7.77 0.29
CA ASP A 24 -27.59 -7.83 1.63
C ASP A 24 -26.10 -8.17 1.57
N ARG A 25 -25.35 -7.59 2.50
CA ARG A 25 -23.94 -7.93 2.71
C ARG A 25 -23.85 -9.40 3.13
N PHE A 26 -23.02 -10.16 2.42
CA PHE A 26 -22.76 -11.56 2.72
C PHE A 26 -21.35 -11.72 3.28
N LEU A 27 -21.26 -11.99 4.58
CA LEU A 27 -20.01 -12.38 5.23
C LEU A 27 -19.87 -13.90 5.21
N ILE A 28 -18.75 -14.42 4.70
CA ILE A 28 -18.49 -15.86 4.68
C ILE A 28 -18.21 -16.32 6.12
N LYS A 29 -19.15 -17.09 6.69
CA LYS A 29 -19.03 -17.80 7.96
C LYS A 29 -18.85 -19.27 7.62
N GLY A 30 -17.59 -19.61 7.31
CA GLY A 30 -17.27 -20.81 6.56
C GLY A 30 -16.71 -21.95 7.39
N VAL A 31 -16.87 -23.17 6.89
CA VAL A 31 -16.14 -24.35 7.37
C VAL A 31 -15.64 -25.20 6.20
N ALA A 32 -14.44 -25.76 6.34
CA ALA A 32 -13.84 -26.67 5.36
C ALA A 32 -14.45 -28.08 5.48
N TYR A 33 -14.78 -28.70 4.34
CA TYR A 33 -15.46 -29.99 4.25
C TYR A 33 -14.81 -30.91 3.22
N GLY A 34 -14.08 -31.91 3.71
CA GLY A 34 -13.36 -32.90 2.92
C GLY A 34 -11.97 -32.43 2.50
N THR A 35 -11.10 -33.29 1.97
CA THR A 35 -11.46 -34.54 1.30
C THR A 35 -11.70 -35.71 2.23
N PHE A 36 -12.66 -36.57 1.84
CA PHE A 36 -13.00 -37.83 2.51
C PHE A 36 -12.47 -39.04 1.72
N ALA A 37 -12.54 -40.22 2.33
CA ALA A 37 -12.23 -41.46 1.65
C ALA A 37 -13.11 -41.61 0.39
N PRO A 38 -12.53 -41.98 -0.78
CA PRO A 38 -13.29 -42.15 -2.00
C PRO A 38 -14.26 -43.34 -1.90
N ASP A 39 -15.46 -43.19 -2.45
CA ASP A 39 -16.35 -44.32 -2.70
C ASP A 39 -15.89 -45.18 -3.89
N GLY A 40 -16.69 -46.17 -4.29
CA GLY A 40 -16.40 -47.06 -5.42
C GLY A 40 -16.22 -46.35 -6.77
N ASP A 41 -16.76 -45.14 -6.92
CA ASP A 41 -16.64 -44.31 -8.13
C ASP A 41 -15.53 -43.25 -8.00
N GLY A 42 -14.79 -43.23 -6.88
CA GLY A 42 -13.79 -42.21 -6.60
C GLY A 42 -14.38 -40.88 -6.08
N TYR A 43 -15.66 -40.83 -5.71
CA TYR A 43 -16.30 -39.64 -5.17
C TYR A 43 -15.93 -39.45 -3.69
N GLN A 44 -15.33 -38.31 -3.36
CA GLN A 44 -14.69 -38.05 -2.07
C GLN A 44 -15.57 -37.22 -1.12
N PHE A 45 -16.82 -37.65 -0.95
CA PHE A 45 -17.76 -37.09 0.02
C PHE A 45 -18.44 -38.25 0.78
N PRO A 46 -18.90 -38.02 2.04
CA PRO A 46 -19.67 -39.03 2.74
C PRO A 46 -21.02 -39.25 2.05
N SER A 47 -21.76 -40.26 2.52
CA SER A 47 -23.13 -40.49 2.03
C SER A 47 -23.98 -39.21 2.13
N LEU A 48 -24.92 -39.04 1.19
CA LEU A 48 -25.77 -37.86 1.15
C LEU A 48 -26.55 -37.65 2.45
N ALA A 49 -27.00 -38.74 3.10
CA ALA A 49 -27.65 -38.69 4.41
C ALA A 49 -26.73 -38.08 5.48
N ARG A 50 -25.47 -38.52 5.52
CA ARG A 50 -24.47 -37.98 6.46
C ARG A 50 -24.14 -36.53 6.17
N ALA A 51 -23.97 -36.16 4.91
CA ALA A 51 -23.74 -34.77 4.52
C ALA A 51 -24.93 -33.87 4.90
N ALA A 52 -26.17 -34.35 4.73
CA ALA A 52 -27.36 -33.60 5.13
C ALA A 52 -27.46 -33.40 6.65
N GLU A 53 -27.03 -34.37 7.46
CA GLU A 53 -26.90 -34.22 8.93
C GLU A 53 -25.84 -33.18 9.30
N ASP A 54 -24.66 -33.26 8.67
CA ASP A 54 -23.56 -32.32 8.85
C ASP A 54 -24.02 -30.89 8.53
N PHE A 55 -24.63 -30.68 7.36
CA PHE A 55 -25.17 -29.39 6.93
C PHE A 55 -26.24 -28.86 7.87
N ALA A 56 -27.09 -29.73 8.43
CA ALA A 56 -28.08 -29.33 9.43
C ALA A 56 -27.41 -28.80 10.70
N LEU A 57 -26.33 -29.44 11.17
CA LEU A 57 -25.60 -29.00 12.36
C LEU A 57 -24.81 -27.71 12.07
N MET A 58 -24.20 -27.59 10.89
CA MET A 58 -23.53 -26.37 10.43
C MET A 58 -24.49 -25.17 10.47
N ALA A 59 -25.64 -25.27 9.81
CA ALA A 59 -26.62 -24.19 9.75
C ALA A 59 -27.12 -23.77 11.15
N ARG A 60 -27.38 -24.74 12.04
CA ARG A 60 -27.75 -24.45 13.45
C ARG A 60 -26.65 -23.75 14.24
N SER A 61 -25.38 -23.90 13.85
CA SER A 61 -24.23 -23.27 14.49
C SER A 61 -23.87 -21.91 13.87
N GLY A 62 -24.74 -21.35 13.01
CA GLY A 62 -24.52 -20.04 12.37
C GLY A 62 -23.52 -20.06 11.21
N ILE A 63 -23.09 -21.25 10.75
CA ILE A 63 -22.30 -21.41 9.53
C ILE A 63 -23.22 -21.22 8.33
N ASN A 64 -22.76 -20.45 7.34
CA ASN A 64 -23.53 -20.18 6.11
C ASN A 64 -22.81 -20.64 4.84
N THR A 65 -21.55 -21.06 4.94
CA THR A 65 -20.73 -21.42 3.79
C THR A 65 -19.95 -22.71 4.05
N VAL A 66 -19.96 -23.62 3.08
CA VAL A 66 -19.16 -24.86 3.09
C VAL A 66 -18.08 -24.74 2.02
N ARG A 67 -16.81 -24.93 2.40
CA ARG A 67 -15.69 -24.95 1.45
C ARG A 67 -15.31 -26.40 1.13
N THR A 68 -15.32 -26.79 -0.15
CA THR A 68 -14.90 -28.12 -0.59
C THR A 68 -13.58 -28.08 -1.34
N TYR A 69 -12.90 -29.23 -1.45
CA TYR A 69 -11.60 -29.38 -2.16
C TYR A 69 -11.70 -30.25 -3.41
N THR A 70 -12.82 -30.95 -3.55
CA THR A 70 -13.23 -31.71 -4.73
C THR A 70 -14.56 -31.17 -5.23
N VAL A 71 -14.85 -31.50 -6.49
CA VAL A 71 -16.07 -31.01 -7.14
C VAL A 71 -17.28 -31.83 -6.69
N PRO A 72 -18.29 -31.24 -6.04
CA PRO A 72 -19.47 -31.96 -5.60
C PRO A 72 -20.38 -32.38 -6.76
N ARG A 73 -21.21 -33.41 -6.53
CA ARG A 73 -22.36 -33.76 -7.39
C ARG A 73 -23.52 -32.79 -7.08
N GLU A 74 -24.48 -32.66 -8.00
CA GLU A 74 -25.63 -31.76 -7.84
C GLU A 74 -26.43 -32.06 -6.56
N GLU A 75 -26.63 -33.33 -6.25
CA GLU A 75 -27.34 -33.78 -5.03
C GLU A 75 -26.75 -33.20 -3.73
N LEU A 76 -25.43 -33.04 -3.64
CA LEU A 76 -24.78 -32.44 -2.47
C LEU A 76 -25.00 -30.93 -2.43
N LEU A 77 -25.00 -30.27 -3.60
CA LEU A 77 -25.29 -28.84 -3.71
C LEU A 77 -26.76 -28.55 -3.38
N ASP A 78 -27.67 -29.42 -3.78
CA ASP A 78 -29.08 -29.36 -3.41
C ASP A 78 -29.26 -29.52 -1.90
N ALA A 79 -28.60 -30.51 -1.29
CA ALA A 79 -28.63 -30.70 0.16
C ALA A 79 -28.08 -29.48 0.95
N ALA A 80 -27.09 -28.77 0.41
CA ALA A 80 -26.61 -27.51 0.99
C ALA A 80 -27.65 -26.40 0.83
N ALA A 81 -28.26 -26.27 -0.36
CA ALA A 81 -29.29 -25.28 -0.65
C ALA A 81 -30.53 -25.44 0.25
N ASP A 82 -30.94 -26.68 0.53
CA ASP A 82 -32.07 -27.00 1.40
C ASP A 82 -31.84 -26.53 2.85
N ARG A 83 -30.59 -26.28 3.24
CA ARG A 83 -30.19 -25.73 4.55
C ARG A 83 -29.76 -24.27 4.47
N GLU A 84 -30.04 -23.59 3.36
CA GLU A 84 -29.63 -22.21 3.09
C GLU A 84 -28.10 -22.00 3.14
N LEU A 85 -27.33 -23.08 3.00
CA LEU A 85 -25.88 -23.02 2.91
C LEU A 85 -25.45 -22.71 1.47
N ARG A 86 -24.39 -21.93 1.36
CA ARG A 86 -23.68 -21.74 0.09
C ARG A 86 -22.40 -22.57 0.06
N VAL A 87 -21.89 -22.89 -1.13
CA VAL A 87 -20.72 -23.74 -1.32
C VAL A 87 -19.63 -23.00 -2.07
N ALA A 88 -18.45 -22.89 -1.45
CA ALA A 88 -17.22 -22.44 -2.08
C ALA A 88 -16.48 -23.67 -2.63
N VAL A 89 -16.55 -23.90 -3.94
CA VAL A 89 -16.14 -25.16 -4.55
C VAL A 89 -14.68 -25.11 -5.00
N GLY A 90 -13.84 -25.97 -4.44
CA GLY A 90 -12.49 -26.22 -4.94
C GLY A 90 -12.50 -27.16 -6.15
N VAL A 91 -11.84 -26.74 -7.23
CA VAL A 91 -11.63 -27.59 -8.42
C VAL A 91 -10.18 -28.06 -8.43
N PRO A 92 -9.91 -29.34 -8.08
CA PRO A 92 -8.55 -29.86 -8.02
C PRO A 92 -8.00 -30.13 -9.43
N TRP A 93 -6.71 -29.89 -9.61
CA TRP A 93 -5.97 -30.27 -10.82
C TRP A 93 -4.50 -30.54 -10.46
N ALA A 94 -3.68 -30.89 -11.46
CA ALA A 94 -2.28 -31.29 -11.29
C ALA A 94 -1.34 -30.12 -10.92
N GLN A 95 -1.70 -29.32 -9.92
CA GLN A 95 -1.00 -28.11 -9.47
C GLN A 95 0.30 -28.38 -8.69
N HIS A 96 0.50 -29.63 -8.23
CA HIS A 96 1.64 -30.06 -7.42
C HIS A 96 2.81 -30.62 -8.26
N VAL A 97 2.68 -30.67 -9.59
CA VAL A 97 3.73 -31.12 -10.51
C VAL A 97 4.17 -29.98 -11.44
N ALA A 98 5.21 -30.19 -12.25
CA ALA A 98 5.68 -29.22 -13.25
C ALA A 98 4.72 -29.14 -14.47
N PHE A 99 3.45 -28.82 -14.23
CA PHE A 99 2.35 -28.96 -15.17
C PHE A 99 2.48 -28.09 -16.44
N LEU A 100 3.32 -27.06 -16.44
CA LEU A 100 3.57 -26.23 -17.61
C LEU A 100 4.60 -26.82 -18.59
N ASP A 101 5.26 -27.91 -18.22
CA ASP A 101 6.21 -28.60 -19.11
C ASP A 101 5.47 -29.48 -20.12
N ASP A 102 4.27 -29.98 -19.76
CA ASP A 102 3.37 -30.66 -20.69
C ASP A 102 2.25 -29.72 -21.19
N ARG A 103 2.36 -29.29 -22.46
CA ARG A 103 1.35 -28.45 -23.11
C ARG A 103 -0.01 -29.12 -23.24
N LYS A 104 -0.09 -30.46 -23.34
CA LYS A 104 -1.37 -31.19 -23.42
C LYS A 104 -2.07 -31.15 -22.06
N LEU A 105 -1.33 -31.41 -20.98
CA LEU A 105 -1.85 -31.29 -19.61
C LEU A 105 -2.34 -29.88 -19.31
N ALA A 106 -1.52 -28.84 -19.59
CA ALA A 106 -1.91 -27.45 -19.34
C ALA A 106 -3.20 -27.03 -20.10
N ARG A 107 -3.40 -27.53 -21.33
CA ARG A 107 -4.64 -27.31 -22.09
C ARG A 107 -5.82 -28.10 -21.53
N ALA A 108 -5.59 -29.34 -21.11
CA ALA A 108 -6.61 -30.17 -20.49
C ALA A 108 -7.14 -29.50 -19.20
N VAL A 109 -6.24 -29.05 -18.32
CA VAL A 109 -6.58 -28.32 -17.09
C VAL A 109 -7.47 -27.11 -17.39
N ARG A 110 -7.09 -26.24 -18.35
CA ARG A 110 -7.91 -25.07 -18.71
C ARG A 110 -9.30 -25.46 -19.20
N ARG A 111 -9.40 -26.47 -20.08
CA ARG A 111 -10.68 -26.95 -20.60
C ARG A 111 -11.57 -27.51 -19.48
N ASP A 112 -10.99 -28.32 -18.59
CA ASP A 112 -11.73 -28.99 -17.52
C ASP A 112 -12.21 -27.97 -16.48
N ILE A 113 -11.40 -26.96 -16.15
CA ILE A 113 -11.80 -25.83 -15.30
C ILE A 113 -12.97 -25.06 -15.91
N VAL A 114 -12.92 -24.73 -17.22
CA VAL A 114 -14.04 -24.05 -17.89
C VAL A 114 -15.31 -24.88 -17.82
N ARG A 115 -15.23 -26.18 -18.10
CA ARG A 115 -16.38 -27.10 -18.00
C ARG A 115 -16.97 -27.10 -16.58
N ASP A 116 -16.14 -27.25 -15.57
CA ASP A 116 -16.58 -27.38 -14.18
C ASP A 116 -17.14 -26.05 -13.67
N VAL A 117 -16.50 -24.92 -13.98
CA VAL A 117 -17.03 -23.58 -13.67
C VAL A 117 -18.40 -23.36 -14.30
N CYS A 118 -18.60 -23.69 -15.58
CA CYS A 118 -19.90 -23.53 -16.24
C CYS A 118 -21.01 -24.33 -15.54
N ARG A 119 -20.70 -25.57 -15.17
CA ARG A 119 -21.65 -26.44 -14.46
C ARG A 119 -21.98 -25.89 -13.07
N LEU A 120 -20.96 -25.50 -12.31
CA LEU A 120 -21.12 -25.04 -10.92
C LEU A 120 -21.79 -23.67 -10.84
N ALA A 121 -21.46 -22.74 -11.73
CA ALA A 121 -21.98 -21.37 -11.73
C ALA A 121 -23.50 -21.31 -11.97
N ALA A 122 -24.07 -22.32 -12.63
CA ALA A 122 -25.50 -22.42 -12.84
C ALA A 122 -26.29 -22.80 -11.57
N HIS A 123 -25.61 -23.35 -10.56
CA HIS A 123 -26.28 -23.86 -9.37
C HIS A 123 -26.44 -22.77 -8.29
N PRO A 124 -27.64 -22.57 -7.71
CA PRO A 124 -27.88 -21.50 -6.74
C PRO A 124 -27.06 -21.63 -5.45
N ALA A 125 -26.74 -22.85 -5.00
CA ALA A 125 -25.89 -23.05 -3.83
C ALA A 125 -24.45 -22.56 -4.03
N THR A 126 -23.96 -22.45 -5.27
CA THR A 126 -22.55 -22.08 -5.52
C THR A 126 -22.31 -20.62 -5.16
N LEU A 127 -21.41 -20.38 -4.21
CA LEU A 127 -20.97 -19.04 -3.84
C LEU A 127 -19.87 -18.53 -4.77
N LEU A 128 -18.82 -19.35 -4.89
CA LEU A 128 -17.62 -19.05 -5.64
C LEU A 128 -16.90 -20.36 -6.00
N VAL A 129 -16.03 -20.30 -7.01
CA VAL A 129 -15.22 -21.44 -7.46
C VAL A 129 -13.74 -21.11 -7.29
N ALA A 130 -13.03 -21.93 -6.51
CA ALA A 130 -11.59 -21.88 -6.36
C ALA A 130 -10.92 -22.73 -7.44
N ILE A 131 -10.33 -22.07 -8.45
CA ILE A 131 -9.72 -22.72 -9.62
C ILE A 131 -8.27 -23.16 -9.37
N GLY A 132 -7.96 -23.54 -8.14
CA GLY A 132 -6.65 -23.98 -7.67
C GLY A 132 -6.42 -23.62 -6.20
N ASN A 133 -5.51 -24.35 -5.57
CA ASN A 133 -5.16 -24.22 -4.16
C ASN A 133 -3.65 -24.45 -3.96
N GLU A 134 -2.92 -23.45 -3.46
CA GLU A 134 -1.53 -23.62 -3.01
C GLU A 134 -0.59 -24.30 -4.03
N ILE A 135 -0.38 -23.68 -5.19
CA ILE A 135 0.70 -24.12 -6.10
C ILE A 135 2.03 -24.08 -5.32
N PRO A 136 2.75 -25.22 -5.17
CA PRO A 136 3.93 -25.27 -4.33
C PRO A 136 4.99 -24.25 -4.73
N ALA A 137 5.62 -23.58 -3.76
CA ALA A 137 6.68 -22.60 -4.00
C ALA A 137 7.81 -23.14 -4.90
N GLY A 138 8.16 -24.43 -4.78
CA GLY A 138 9.12 -25.10 -5.66
C GLY A 138 8.68 -25.14 -7.13
N VAL A 139 7.40 -25.40 -7.40
CA VAL A 139 6.82 -25.38 -8.76
C VAL A 139 6.78 -23.95 -9.31
N VAL A 140 6.39 -22.98 -8.48
CA VAL A 140 6.41 -21.56 -8.86
C VAL A 140 7.83 -21.09 -9.18
N ARG A 141 8.81 -21.50 -8.38
CA ARG A 141 10.24 -21.20 -8.62
C ARG A 141 10.74 -21.86 -9.90
N TRP A 142 10.38 -23.12 -10.16
CA TRP A 142 10.77 -23.88 -11.36
C TRP A 142 10.28 -23.21 -12.64
N HIS A 143 9.00 -22.86 -12.72
CA HIS A 143 8.43 -22.23 -13.90
C HIS A 143 8.65 -20.70 -13.94
N GLY A 144 8.88 -20.07 -12.81
CA GLY A 144 8.92 -18.63 -12.63
C GLY A 144 7.53 -18.01 -12.45
N ALA A 145 7.42 -17.06 -11.50
CA ALA A 145 6.17 -16.39 -11.11
C ALA A 145 5.35 -15.90 -12.30
N SER A 146 5.98 -15.20 -13.25
CA SER A 146 5.27 -14.62 -14.39
C SER A 146 4.65 -15.65 -15.34
N ARG A 147 5.17 -16.89 -15.41
CA ARG A 147 4.56 -17.97 -16.20
C ARG A 147 3.32 -18.51 -15.49
N ILE A 148 3.39 -18.68 -14.17
CA ILE A 148 2.25 -19.10 -13.33
C ILE A 148 1.14 -18.05 -13.37
N GLU A 149 1.46 -16.78 -13.13
CA GLU A 149 0.51 -15.66 -13.19
C GLU A 149 -0.20 -15.59 -14.54
N ARG A 150 0.53 -15.78 -15.65
CA ARG A 150 -0.07 -15.82 -16.99
C ARG A 150 -1.01 -17.01 -17.17
N PHE A 151 -0.62 -18.19 -16.70
CA PHE A 151 -1.46 -19.37 -16.80
C PHE A 151 -2.76 -19.23 -16.00
N LEU A 152 -2.67 -18.78 -14.75
CA LEU A 152 -3.83 -18.50 -13.90
C LEU A 152 -4.72 -17.40 -14.51
N ARG A 153 -4.12 -16.37 -15.10
CA ARG A 153 -4.84 -15.29 -15.79
C ARG A 153 -5.62 -15.80 -16.99
N ASP A 154 -4.98 -16.61 -17.84
CA ASP A 154 -5.64 -17.17 -19.02
C ASP A 154 -6.79 -18.08 -18.60
N MET A 155 -6.59 -18.92 -17.58
CA MET A 155 -7.63 -19.78 -17.02
C MET A 155 -8.81 -19.00 -16.44
N TYR A 156 -8.55 -17.93 -15.67
CA TYR A 156 -9.58 -17.03 -15.16
C TYR A 156 -10.39 -16.40 -16.31
N TYR A 157 -9.73 -15.86 -17.33
CA TYR A 157 -10.42 -15.18 -18.43
C TYR A 157 -11.19 -16.15 -19.34
N ASP A 158 -10.70 -17.36 -19.56
CA ASP A 158 -11.46 -18.40 -20.26
C ASP A 158 -12.74 -18.76 -19.49
N ALA A 159 -12.62 -18.96 -18.17
CA ALA A 159 -13.75 -19.28 -17.31
C ALA A 159 -14.77 -18.13 -17.27
N LYS A 160 -14.32 -16.87 -17.11
CA LYS A 160 -15.18 -15.68 -17.18
C LYS A 160 -15.83 -15.47 -18.54
N GLN A 161 -15.19 -15.89 -19.63
CA GLN A 161 -15.81 -15.84 -20.95
C GLN A 161 -17.00 -16.79 -21.06
N ALA A 162 -16.91 -17.96 -20.40
CA ALA A 162 -17.95 -18.97 -20.42
C ALA A 162 -19.05 -18.75 -19.37
N ALA A 163 -18.68 -18.26 -18.17
CA ALA A 163 -19.58 -17.92 -17.08
C ALA A 163 -19.22 -16.55 -16.48
N PRO A 164 -19.73 -15.43 -17.06
CA PRO A 164 -19.34 -14.07 -16.66
C PRO A 164 -19.64 -13.72 -15.20
N ASP A 165 -20.76 -14.23 -14.68
CA ASP A 165 -21.26 -13.91 -13.35
C ASP A 165 -20.67 -14.81 -12.24
N ALA A 166 -19.92 -15.85 -12.62
CA ALA A 166 -19.29 -16.75 -11.65
C ALA A 166 -18.20 -16.02 -10.85
N LEU A 167 -18.26 -16.07 -9.52
CA LEU A 167 -17.16 -15.58 -8.68
C LEU A 167 -16.03 -16.59 -8.65
N LEU A 168 -14.84 -16.18 -9.06
CA LEU A 168 -13.65 -17.03 -9.16
C LEU A 168 -12.57 -16.56 -8.20
N THR A 169 -11.90 -17.51 -7.59
CA THR A 169 -10.71 -17.28 -6.77
C THR A 169 -9.62 -18.31 -7.05
N TYR A 170 -8.42 -18.02 -6.60
CA TYR A 170 -7.35 -18.97 -6.41
C TYR A 170 -6.93 -18.85 -4.95
N VAL A 171 -6.96 -19.98 -4.23
CA VAL A 171 -6.60 -19.96 -2.82
C VAL A 171 -5.09 -20.09 -2.71
N ASN A 172 -4.47 -19.04 -2.20
CA ASN A 172 -3.04 -18.94 -2.08
C ASN A 172 -2.58 -19.19 -0.63
N TYR A 173 -1.27 -19.11 -0.40
CA TYR A 173 -0.67 -19.30 0.92
C TYR A 173 0.65 -18.51 1.02
N PRO A 174 1.18 -18.29 2.24
CA PRO A 174 2.27 -17.33 2.45
C PRO A 174 3.53 -17.55 1.59
N PRO A 175 4.01 -18.77 1.34
CA PRO A 175 5.19 -19.01 0.49
C PRO A 175 5.08 -18.54 -0.96
N THR A 176 3.88 -18.20 -1.45
CA THR A 176 3.67 -17.69 -2.81
C THR A 176 2.75 -16.47 -2.84
N ASP A 177 2.64 -15.74 -1.72
CA ASP A 177 1.85 -14.51 -1.61
C ASP A 177 2.31 -13.37 -2.54
N TYR A 178 3.56 -13.41 -2.98
CA TYR A 178 4.15 -12.49 -3.95
C TYR A 178 3.62 -12.61 -5.38
N LEU A 179 2.79 -13.61 -5.69
CA LEU A 179 2.16 -13.75 -7.01
C LEU A 179 1.18 -12.60 -7.28
N ASP A 180 1.37 -11.88 -8.40
CA ASP A 180 0.47 -10.76 -8.75
C ASP A 180 -0.78 -11.27 -9.47
N LEU A 181 -1.86 -11.47 -8.70
CA LEU A 181 -3.11 -12.06 -9.17
C LEU A 181 -4.31 -11.09 -9.06
N PRO A 182 -4.25 -9.85 -9.61
CA PRO A 182 -5.27 -8.82 -9.39
C PRO A 182 -6.56 -9.08 -10.18
N PHE A 183 -6.58 -10.09 -11.04
CA PHE A 183 -7.70 -10.42 -11.91
C PHE A 183 -8.73 -11.34 -11.25
N PHE A 184 -8.41 -12.06 -10.18
CA PHE A 184 -9.41 -12.84 -9.44
C PHE A 184 -10.41 -11.94 -8.71
N ASP A 185 -11.66 -12.41 -8.59
CA ASP A 185 -12.74 -11.64 -7.98
C ASP A 185 -12.58 -11.56 -6.46
N VAL A 186 -12.10 -12.64 -5.83
CA VAL A 186 -11.82 -12.74 -4.38
C VAL A 186 -10.35 -13.11 -4.17
N CYS A 187 -9.69 -12.42 -3.25
CA CYS A 187 -8.32 -12.70 -2.82
C CYS A 187 -8.38 -13.64 -1.61
N ALA A 188 -7.93 -14.88 -1.75
CA ALA A 188 -8.13 -15.92 -0.74
C ALA A 188 -6.80 -16.52 -0.28
N PHE A 189 -6.63 -16.69 1.04
CA PHE A 189 -5.39 -17.23 1.62
C PHE A 189 -5.66 -18.25 2.73
N ASN A 190 -4.89 -19.33 2.74
CA ASN A 190 -4.78 -20.25 3.86
C ASN A 190 -3.69 -19.74 4.82
N VAL A 191 -4.02 -19.48 6.10
CA VAL A 191 -3.10 -18.90 7.09
C VAL A 191 -3.31 -19.54 8.46
N TYR A 192 -2.22 -20.02 9.08
CA TYR A 192 -2.25 -20.80 10.33
C TYR A 192 -1.38 -20.16 11.43
N LEU A 193 -1.42 -18.84 11.58
CA LEU A 193 -0.63 -18.13 12.60
C LEU A 193 -1.34 -18.17 13.96
N HIS A 194 -0.70 -18.77 14.97
CA HIS A 194 -1.28 -18.91 16.33
C HIS A 194 -1.20 -17.62 17.15
N ARG A 195 -0.23 -16.74 16.85
CA ARG A 195 -0.07 -15.46 17.53
C ARG A 195 -1.00 -14.42 16.91
N GLY A 196 -1.90 -13.85 17.72
CA GLY A 196 -2.90 -12.90 17.26
C GLY A 196 -2.29 -11.66 16.60
N ASP A 197 -1.22 -11.10 17.16
CA ASP A 197 -0.55 -9.92 16.59
C ASP A 197 0.08 -10.23 15.23
N ASP A 198 0.80 -11.36 15.10
CA ASP A 198 1.41 -11.80 13.85
C ASP A 198 0.35 -12.03 12.77
N LEU A 199 -0.78 -12.67 13.11
CA LEU A 199 -1.91 -12.84 12.19
C LEU A 199 -2.46 -11.48 11.77
N ARG A 200 -2.60 -10.54 12.71
CA ARG A 200 -3.16 -9.22 12.43
C ARG A 200 -2.27 -8.41 11.50
N GLU A 201 -0.96 -8.43 11.71
CA GLU A 201 0.02 -7.80 10.82
C GLU A 201 -0.03 -8.44 9.43
N TYR A 202 -0.09 -9.77 9.38
CA TYR A 202 -0.14 -10.48 8.10
C TYR A 202 -1.45 -10.24 7.34
N LEU A 203 -2.59 -10.16 8.02
CA LEU A 203 -3.87 -9.81 7.38
C LEU A 203 -3.88 -8.35 6.88
N ALA A 204 -3.25 -7.42 7.61
CA ALA A 204 -3.06 -6.05 7.10
C ALA A 204 -2.23 -6.05 5.80
N HIS A 205 -1.16 -6.85 5.75
CA HIS A 205 -0.40 -7.09 4.52
C HIS A 205 -1.27 -7.66 3.39
N LEU A 206 -2.03 -8.72 3.68
CA LEU A 206 -2.91 -9.34 2.69
C LEU A 206 -4.02 -8.40 2.20
N GLN A 207 -4.48 -7.45 3.03
CA GLN A 207 -5.42 -6.41 2.61
C GLN A 207 -4.80 -5.45 1.59
N VAL A 208 -3.50 -5.16 1.70
CA VAL A 208 -2.75 -4.39 0.70
C VAL A 208 -2.57 -5.21 -0.59
N VAL A 209 -2.28 -6.51 -0.49
CA VAL A 209 -2.21 -7.44 -1.64
C VAL A 209 -3.56 -7.57 -2.36
N ALA A 210 -4.66 -7.66 -1.60
CA ALA A 210 -6.02 -7.72 -2.12
C ALA A 210 -6.37 -6.44 -2.90
N GLY A 211 -5.83 -5.30 -2.50
CA GLY A 211 -6.12 -4.00 -3.10
C GLY A 211 -7.58 -3.64 -2.84
N ASN A 212 -8.38 -3.48 -3.90
CA ASN A 212 -9.81 -3.15 -3.78
C ASN A 212 -10.72 -4.39 -3.72
N ARG A 213 -10.15 -5.60 -3.76
CA ARG A 213 -10.90 -6.85 -3.80
C ARG A 213 -11.21 -7.35 -2.38
N PRO A 214 -12.25 -8.18 -2.20
CA PRO A 214 -12.49 -8.88 -0.96
C PRO A 214 -11.33 -9.80 -0.59
N LEU A 215 -10.92 -9.74 0.68
CA LEU A 215 -9.97 -10.68 1.27
C LEU A 215 -10.74 -11.78 2.03
N LEU A 216 -10.43 -13.04 1.76
CA LEU A 216 -10.99 -14.21 2.44
C LEU A 216 -9.87 -14.96 3.19
N LEU A 217 -10.01 -15.12 4.50
CA LEU A 217 -9.25 -16.14 5.23
C LEU A 217 -9.85 -17.50 4.88
N ALA A 218 -9.26 -18.14 3.89
CA ALA A 218 -9.82 -19.31 3.23
C ALA A 218 -9.64 -20.57 4.07
N GLU A 219 -8.63 -20.61 4.92
CA GLU A 219 -8.44 -21.58 6.01
C GLU A 219 -7.74 -20.88 7.18
N GLY A 220 -8.25 -21.14 8.38
CA GLY A 220 -7.60 -20.88 9.65
C GLY A 220 -8.10 -21.87 10.70
N GLY A 221 -7.24 -22.24 11.64
CA GLY A 221 -7.53 -23.18 12.71
C GLY A 221 -6.28 -23.57 13.48
N ALA A 222 -6.46 -24.44 14.45
CA ALA A 222 -5.39 -25.09 15.20
C ALA A 222 -5.71 -26.58 15.40
N ASP A 223 -4.71 -27.43 15.55
CA ASP A 223 -4.92 -28.86 15.77
C ASP A 223 -5.01 -29.22 17.26
N SER A 224 -6.03 -30.00 17.64
CA SER A 224 -6.24 -30.38 19.03
C SER A 224 -5.25 -31.43 19.54
N LEU A 225 -4.46 -32.08 18.67
CA LEU A 225 -3.41 -33.01 19.11
C LEU A 225 -2.27 -32.29 19.81
N ARG A 226 -1.88 -31.11 19.31
CA ARG A 226 -0.78 -30.31 19.86
C ARG A 226 -1.27 -29.29 20.88
N GLU A 227 -2.43 -28.68 20.63
CA GLU A 227 -2.94 -27.56 21.44
C GLU A 227 -3.96 -28.01 22.51
N GLY A 228 -4.43 -29.25 22.47
CA GLY A 228 -5.62 -29.68 23.22
C GLY A 228 -6.92 -29.10 22.64
N GLU A 229 -8.07 -29.61 23.08
CA GLU A 229 -9.37 -29.15 22.55
C GLU A 229 -9.71 -27.69 22.96
N GLU A 230 -9.35 -27.29 24.18
CA GLU A 230 -9.53 -25.91 24.65
C GLU A 230 -8.57 -24.93 23.94
N GLY A 231 -7.31 -25.34 23.73
CA GLY A 231 -6.35 -24.53 22.97
C GLY A 231 -6.77 -24.38 21.50
N GLN A 232 -7.25 -25.47 20.88
CA GLN A 232 -7.85 -25.42 19.54
C GLN A 232 -9.00 -24.41 19.49
N ALA A 233 -9.93 -24.48 20.45
CA ALA A 233 -11.10 -23.60 20.49
C ALA A 233 -10.71 -22.13 20.57
N ALA A 234 -9.86 -21.79 21.55
CA ALA A 234 -9.39 -20.43 21.77
C ALA A 234 -8.63 -19.86 20.55
N LEU A 235 -7.73 -20.64 19.96
CA LEU A 235 -6.95 -20.22 18.79
C LEU A 235 -7.83 -20.06 17.55
N THR A 236 -8.68 -21.04 17.23
CA THR A 236 -9.54 -21.00 16.04
C THR A 236 -10.53 -19.84 16.11
N ALA A 237 -11.16 -19.63 17.27
CA ALA A 237 -12.06 -18.51 17.49
C ALA A 237 -11.33 -17.15 17.39
N ALA A 238 -10.13 -17.05 17.96
CA ALA A 238 -9.31 -15.83 17.84
C ALA A 238 -8.95 -15.52 16.39
N GLN A 239 -8.56 -16.52 15.58
CA GLN A 239 -8.23 -16.31 14.16
C GLN A 239 -9.45 -15.82 13.37
N ILE A 240 -10.63 -16.40 13.60
CA ILE A 240 -11.88 -15.98 12.96
C ILE A 240 -12.26 -14.55 13.34
N ARG A 241 -12.23 -14.23 14.64
CA ARG A 241 -12.50 -12.87 15.14
C ARG A 241 -11.56 -11.86 14.49
N ILE A 242 -10.26 -12.13 14.52
CA ILE A 242 -9.23 -11.24 13.96
C ILE A 242 -9.46 -11.02 12.45
N ALA A 243 -9.85 -12.05 11.70
CA ALA A 243 -10.14 -11.92 10.27
C ALA A 243 -11.26 -10.90 9.99
N PHE A 244 -12.39 -10.98 10.71
CA PHE A 244 -13.48 -10.00 10.56
C PHE A 244 -13.08 -8.60 11.02
N GLU A 245 -12.32 -8.52 12.12
CA GLU A 245 -11.83 -7.25 12.63
C GLU A 245 -10.89 -6.55 11.64
N GLU A 246 -10.02 -7.28 10.95
CA GLU A 246 -9.16 -6.72 9.89
C GLU A 246 -9.92 -6.51 8.56
N GLY A 247 -11.24 -6.76 8.55
CA GLY A 247 -12.13 -6.50 7.41
C GLY A 247 -12.00 -7.49 6.27
N ALA A 248 -11.68 -8.76 6.57
CA ALA A 248 -11.91 -9.84 5.61
C ALA A 248 -13.41 -9.95 5.31
N CYS A 249 -13.77 -10.31 4.07
CA CYS A 249 -15.15 -10.62 3.70
C CYS A 249 -15.64 -11.95 4.28
N GLY A 250 -14.75 -12.72 4.89
CA GLY A 250 -15.09 -13.81 5.78
C GLY A 250 -13.90 -14.67 6.16
N ALA A 251 -14.21 -15.73 6.90
CA ALA A 251 -13.25 -16.69 7.41
C ALA A 251 -13.82 -18.09 7.32
N VAL A 252 -12.96 -19.07 7.09
CA VAL A 252 -13.31 -20.49 7.01
C VAL A 252 -12.51 -21.25 8.06
N ALA A 253 -13.22 -21.86 9.01
CA ALA A 253 -12.60 -22.76 9.97
C ALA A 253 -12.11 -24.03 9.25
N PHE A 254 -10.82 -24.32 9.35
CA PHE A 254 -10.26 -25.61 9.00
C PHE A 254 -10.26 -26.47 10.27
N SER A 255 -11.10 -27.49 10.40
CA SER A 255 -12.10 -28.01 9.43
C SER A 255 -13.39 -28.48 10.12
N TRP A 256 -14.39 -28.99 9.40
CA TRP A 256 -15.65 -29.46 10.04
C TRP A 256 -15.43 -30.66 10.96
N THR A 257 -14.58 -31.58 10.56
CA THR A 257 -14.40 -32.88 11.23
C THR A 257 -12.96 -33.35 11.12
N ASP A 258 -12.54 -34.14 12.09
CA ASP A 258 -11.24 -34.84 12.10
C ASP A 258 -11.15 -35.97 11.07
N ASP A 259 -12.29 -36.38 10.50
CA ASP A 259 -12.36 -37.36 9.41
C ASP A 259 -11.86 -36.72 8.11
N TRP A 260 -10.60 -37.00 7.78
CA TRP A 260 -9.91 -36.44 6.63
C TRP A 260 -9.08 -37.47 5.88
N TRP A 261 -8.98 -37.30 4.56
CA TRP A 261 -8.31 -38.21 3.66
C TRP A 261 -7.32 -37.47 2.76
N ARG A 262 -6.07 -37.89 2.71
CA ARG A 262 -5.04 -37.29 1.84
C ARG A 262 -4.06 -38.35 1.37
N GLY A 263 -3.63 -38.27 0.11
CA GLY A 263 -2.56 -39.15 -0.40
C GLY A 263 -2.90 -40.64 -0.34
N GLY A 264 -4.19 -41.01 -0.42
CA GLY A 264 -4.64 -42.41 -0.41
C GLY A 264 -4.74 -43.05 0.98
N HIS A 265 -4.67 -42.27 2.05
CA HIS A 265 -4.84 -42.75 3.43
C HIS A 265 -5.62 -41.75 4.29
N ALA A 266 -6.14 -42.23 5.42
CA ALA A 266 -6.72 -41.39 6.45
C ALA A 266 -5.62 -40.57 7.12
N VAL A 267 -5.98 -39.35 7.52
CA VAL A 267 -5.03 -38.41 8.12
C VAL A 267 -5.15 -38.50 9.64
N ASP A 268 -4.03 -38.86 10.29
CA ASP A 268 -3.97 -39.12 11.73
C ASP A 268 -2.94 -38.23 12.47
N ASP A 269 -2.19 -37.39 11.75
CA ASP A 269 -1.12 -36.55 12.29
C ASP A 269 -1.59 -35.15 12.75
N TRP A 270 -2.87 -34.83 12.52
CA TRP A 270 -3.54 -33.62 13.00
C TRP A 270 -5.04 -33.84 13.22
N ARG A 271 -5.65 -32.99 14.06
CA ARG A 271 -7.08 -33.03 14.42
C ARG A 271 -7.64 -31.60 14.48
N PHE A 272 -7.97 -31.05 13.31
CA PHE A 272 -8.46 -29.67 13.14
C PHE A 272 -9.99 -29.55 13.20
N GLY A 273 -10.72 -30.67 13.27
CA GLY A 273 -12.17 -30.69 13.19
C GLY A 273 -12.83 -29.89 14.33
N LEU A 274 -13.86 -29.10 14.01
CA LEU A 274 -14.83 -28.57 14.97
C LEU A 274 -15.66 -29.68 15.61
N THR A 275 -15.73 -30.81 14.93
CA THR A 275 -16.25 -32.07 15.43
C THR A 275 -15.18 -33.16 15.34
N ASP A 276 -15.30 -34.20 16.15
CA ASP A 276 -14.46 -35.38 16.00
C ASP A 276 -14.83 -36.21 14.74
N GLU A 277 -14.10 -37.31 14.52
CA GLU A 277 -14.33 -38.26 13.41
C GLU A 277 -15.76 -38.87 13.43
N ARG A 278 -16.42 -38.90 14.58
CA ARG A 278 -17.80 -39.40 14.76
C ARG A 278 -18.86 -38.29 14.67
N ARG A 279 -18.45 -37.05 14.38
CA ARG A 279 -19.25 -35.81 14.38
C ARG A 279 -19.81 -35.42 15.74
N ARG A 280 -19.12 -35.77 16.83
CA ARG A 280 -19.40 -35.20 18.15
C ARG A 280 -18.79 -33.79 18.22
N PRO A 281 -19.54 -32.75 18.62
CA PRO A 281 -19.00 -31.40 18.78
C PRO A 281 -17.83 -31.34 19.75
N LYS A 282 -16.77 -30.64 19.36
CA LYS A 282 -15.70 -30.20 20.26
C LYS A 282 -16.01 -28.79 20.80
N PRO A 283 -15.33 -28.32 21.86
CA PRO A 283 -15.44 -26.94 22.35
C PRO A 283 -15.28 -25.89 21.24
N ALA A 284 -14.39 -26.14 20.28
CA ALA A 284 -14.15 -25.26 19.15
C ALA A 284 -15.42 -24.92 18.33
N LEU A 285 -16.39 -25.85 18.20
CA LEU A 285 -17.64 -25.55 17.49
C LEU A 285 -18.42 -24.41 18.16
N ALA A 286 -18.51 -24.42 19.48
CA ALA A 286 -19.26 -23.42 20.24
C ALA A 286 -18.59 -22.03 20.14
N ASP A 287 -17.27 -21.96 20.34
CA ASP A 287 -16.53 -20.70 20.30
C ASP A 287 -16.52 -20.08 18.90
N VAL A 288 -16.38 -20.91 17.86
CA VAL A 288 -16.48 -20.46 16.46
C VAL A 288 -17.89 -19.95 16.15
N ALA A 289 -18.94 -20.64 16.62
CA ALA A 289 -20.32 -20.19 16.44
C ALA A 289 -20.57 -18.82 17.10
N LEU A 290 -20.00 -18.58 18.29
CA LEU A 290 -20.07 -17.29 18.97
C LEU A 290 -19.42 -16.16 18.14
N GLU A 291 -18.20 -16.38 17.64
CA GLU A 291 -17.52 -15.36 16.83
C GLU A 291 -18.18 -15.16 15.46
N PHE A 292 -18.79 -16.19 14.88
CA PHE A 292 -19.63 -16.04 13.68
C PHE A 292 -20.93 -15.27 13.95
N ALA A 293 -21.55 -15.42 15.12
CA ALA A 293 -22.69 -14.59 15.53
C ALA A 293 -22.26 -13.13 15.73
N ALA A 294 -21.06 -12.91 16.25
CA ALA A 294 -20.43 -11.60 16.44
C ALA A 294 -19.71 -11.04 15.19
N ALA A 295 -19.82 -11.67 14.02
CA ALA A 295 -19.17 -11.17 12.81
C ALA A 295 -19.73 -9.79 12.42
N GLY A 296 -18.84 -8.81 12.21
CA GLY A 296 -19.23 -7.45 11.85
C GLY A 296 -19.29 -6.43 13.01
N PHE A 297 -18.59 -6.69 14.12
CA PHE A 297 -18.55 -5.83 15.33
C PHE A 297 -19.94 -5.64 15.95
N PRO A 298 -20.39 -6.53 16.85
CA PRO A 298 -21.72 -6.42 17.44
C PRO A 298 -21.80 -5.17 18.35
N PRO A 299 -23.00 -4.59 18.55
CA PRO A 299 -23.16 -3.31 19.26
C PRO A 299 -22.62 -3.29 20.69
N ASP A 300 -22.66 -4.42 21.39
CA ASP A 300 -22.12 -4.62 22.75
C ASP A 300 -20.61 -4.38 22.82
N ARG A 301 -19.86 -4.72 21.77
CA ARG A 301 -18.41 -4.47 21.68
C ARG A 301 -18.05 -3.02 21.29
N ARG A 302 -19.06 -2.17 21.05
CA ARG A 302 -18.90 -0.80 20.53
C ARG A 302 -19.34 0.30 21.51
N GLY A 303 -19.74 -0.04 22.73
CA GLY A 303 -20.30 0.90 23.71
C GLY A 303 -19.39 2.09 24.06
N ASP A 304 -18.07 1.89 24.05
CA ASP A 304 -17.07 2.91 24.42
C ASP A 304 -16.40 3.57 23.20
N TRP A 305 -16.96 3.41 22.00
CA TRP A 305 -16.36 3.95 20.79
C TRP A 305 -16.51 5.48 20.71
N PRO A 306 -15.53 6.20 20.16
CA PRO A 306 -15.55 7.66 20.12
C PRO A 306 -16.67 8.19 19.23
N ARG A 307 -17.36 9.23 19.68
CA ARG A 307 -18.29 9.97 18.83
C ARG A 307 -17.58 10.54 17.60
N VAL A 308 -18.16 10.36 16.43
CA VAL A 308 -17.61 10.82 15.15
C VAL A 308 -18.46 11.96 14.55
N SER A 309 -17.83 13.05 14.11
CA SER A 309 -18.48 14.03 13.23
C SER A 309 -18.11 13.75 11.78
N VAL A 310 -19.09 13.37 10.95
CA VAL A 310 -18.93 13.22 9.50
C VAL A 310 -19.11 14.59 8.84
N LEU A 311 -18.04 15.07 8.20
CA LEU A 311 -17.94 16.43 7.67
C LEU A 311 -17.89 16.39 6.14
N ILE A 312 -18.86 17.02 5.48
CA ILE A 312 -18.98 17.07 4.02
C ILE A 312 -18.95 18.52 3.57
N CYS A 313 -17.94 18.88 2.76
CA CYS A 313 -17.84 20.21 2.17
C CYS A 313 -18.38 20.16 0.74
N ALA A 314 -19.42 20.94 0.46
CA ALA A 314 -20.13 20.90 -0.81
C ALA A 314 -20.19 22.28 -1.46
N ARG A 315 -19.84 22.32 -2.76
CA ARG A 315 -20.06 23.46 -3.63
C ARG A 315 -20.53 22.98 -4.99
N ASN A 316 -21.73 23.42 -5.41
CA ASN A 316 -22.31 23.04 -6.70
C ASN A 316 -22.33 21.51 -6.94
N ALA A 317 -22.77 20.77 -5.92
CA ALA A 317 -22.79 19.32 -5.86
C ALA A 317 -24.21 18.74 -5.97
N ALA A 318 -25.17 19.46 -6.57
CA ALA A 318 -26.56 19.01 -6.65
C ALA A 318 -26.73 17.66 -7.36
N GLY A 319 -25.81 17.29 -8.26
CA GLY A 319 -25.84 16.02 -8.98
C GLY A 319 -25.37 14.80 -8.20
N THR A 320 -24.68 14.97 -7.07
CA THR A 320 -24.05 13.84 -6.34
C THR A 320 -24.36 13.82 -4.84
N LEU A 321 -24.66 14.98 -4.23
CA LEU A 321 -24.81 15.10 -2.78
C LEU A 321 -25.93 14.20 -2.20
N ASP A 322 -27.02 14.03 -2.94
CA ASP A 322 -28.15 13.22 -2.47
C ASP A 322 -27.78 11.74 -2.27
N GLU A 323 -26.99 11.18 -3.19
CA GLU A 323 -26.49 9.81 -3.09
C GLU A 323 -25.46 9.67 -1.96
N CYS A 324 -24.56 10.66 -1.83
CA CYS A 324 -23.60 10.75 -0.74
C CYS A 324 -24.31 10.70 0.63
N LEU A 325 -25.29 11.57 0.86
CA LEU A 325 -26.02 11.62 2.13
C LEU A 325 -26.85 10.35 2.39
N ARG A 326 -27.44 9.72 1.36
CA ARG A 326 -28.08 8.40 1.50
C ARG A 326 -27.11 7.33 1.97
N SER A 327 -25.87 7.32 1.47
CA SER A 327 -24.85 6.37 1.92
C SER A 327 -24.38 6.62 3.35
N VAL A 328 -24.25 7.90 3.75
CA VAL A 328 -23.87 8.29 5.11
C VAL A 328 -24.98 7.94 6.12
N ALA A 329 -26.25 8.11 5.74
CA ALA A 329 -27.38 7.71 6.58
C ALA A 329 -27.46 6.18 6.80
N ALA A 330 -26.79 5.38 5.97
CA ALA A 330 -26.74 3.93 6.07
C ALA A 330 -25.52 3.39 6.85
N LEU A 331 -24.77 4.27 7.51
CA LEU A 331 -23.61 3.87 8.31
C LEU A 331 -24.02 3.06 9.55
N ASP A 332 -23.35 1.93 9.75
CA ASP A 332 -23.44 1.09 10.95
C ASP A 332 -22.42 1.59 11.98
N TYR A 333 -22.76 2.67 12.68
CA TYR A 333 -21.91 3.25 13.71
C TYR A 333 -22.74 3.77 14.90
N PRO A 334 -22.31 3.51 16.16
CA PRO A 334 -23.17 3.75 17.32
C PRO A 334 -23.48 5.23 17.61
N ASP A 335 -22.50 6.13 17.46
CA ASP A 335 -22.67 7.55 17.76
C ASP A 335 -21.92 8.44 16.75
N TYR A 336 -22.68 9.07 15.85
CA TYR A 336 -22.13 10.03 14.91
C TYR A 336 -23.12 11.15 14.59
N GLU A 337 -22.59 12.27 14.11
CA GLU A 337 -23.36 13.39 13.56
C GLU A 337 -22.89 13.72 12.14
N VAL A 338 -23.77 14.33 11.34
CA VAL A 338 -23.46 14.70 9.96
C VAL A 338 -23.56 16.22 9.81
N ILE A 339 -22.47 16.84 9.34
CA ILE A 339 -22.39 18.28 9.09
C ILE A 339 -22.04 18.51 7.62
N VAL A 340 -22.93 19.19 6.91
CA VAL A 340 -22.71 19.61 5.52
C VAL A 340 -22.43 21.10 5.49
N VAL A 341 -21.26 21.49 4.99
CA VAL A 341 -20.93 22.89 4.72
C VAL A 341 -21.27 23.21 3.27
N ASN A 342 -22.20 24.13 3.07
CA ASN A 342 -22.52 24.70 1.77
C ASN A 342 -21.63 25.92 1.51
N ASP A 343 -20.58 25.73 0.69
CA ASP A 343 -19.55 26.74 0.37
C ASP A 343 -20.01 27.69 -0.75
N GLY A 344 -21.11 28.40 -0.50
CA GLY A 344 -21.67 29.39 -1.42
C GLY A 344 -22.13 28.81 -2.75
N SER A 345 -22.85 27.67 -2.73
CA SER A 345 -23.40 27.05 -3.95
C SER A 345 -24.42 27.96 -4.64
N THR A 346 -24.44 27.89 -5.97
CA THR A 346 -25.37 28.62 -6.85
C THR A 346 -26.45 27.70 -7.45
N ASP A 347 -26.43 26.42 -7.11
CA ASP A 347 -27.41 25.41 -7.53
C ASP A 347 -28.21 24.89 -6.32
N ALA A 348 -28.98 23.81 -6.52
CA ALA A 348 -29.83 23.22 -5.49
C ALA A 348 -29.07 22.48 -4.36
N THR A 349 -27.74 22.55 -4.27
CA THR A 349 -26.94 21.81 -3.27
C THR A 349 -27.43 22.04 -1.83
N GLY A 350 -27.63 23.30 -1.44
CA GLY A 350 -28.09 23.62 -0.09
C GLY A 350 -29.51 23.14 0.20
N GLU A 351 -30.40 23.19 -0.79
CA GLU A 351 -31.77 22.64 -0.67
C GLU A 351 -31.73 21.12 -0.50
N ILE A 352 -30.93 20.43 -1.31
CA ILE A 352 -30.74 18.98 -1.23
C ILE A 352 -30.25 18.58 0.15
N ALA A 353 -29.22 19.25 0.68
CA ALA A 353 -28.67 18.96 2.00
C ALA A 353 -29.74 19.04 3.11
N ARG A 354 -30.59 20.08 3.09
CA ARG A 354 -31.63 20.31 4.11
C ARG A 354 -32.79 19.31 4.05
N ARG A 355 -32.97 18.57 2.95
CA ARG A 355 -34.00 17.52 2.84
C ARG A 355 -33.66 16.26 3.62
N HIS A 356 -32.39 16.05 3.97
CA HIS A 356 -31.95 14.87 4.71
C HIS A 356 -32.10 15.09 6.21
N ALA A 357 -32.88 14.23 6.87
CA ALA A 357 -33.04 14.27 8.32
C ALA A 357 -31.72 13.96 9.04
N GLY A 358 -31.46 14.60 10.18
CA GLY A 358 -30.23 14.38 10.96
C GLY A 358 -28.98 15.06 10.40
N VAL A 359 -29.09 15.82 9.30
CA VAL A 359 -27.99 16.59 8.72
C VAL A 359 -28.03 18.04 9.21
N THR A 360 -26.91 18.51 9.78
CA THR A 360 -26.73 19.93 10.11
C THR A 360 -26.09 20.65 8.92
N VAL A 361 -26.80 21.62 8.35
CA VAL A 361 -26.30 22.42 7.22
C VAL A 361 -25.70 23.74 7.71
N VAL A 362 -24.50 24.06 7.25
CA VAL A 362 -23.79 25.31 7.57
C VAL A 362 -23.52 26.05 6.26
N ASP A 363 -24.23 27.15 6.05
CA ASP A 363 -23.99 28.02 4.89
C ASP A 363 -22.85 28.99 5.18
N VAL A 364 -21.88 29.06 4.28
CA VAL A 364 -20.78 30.03 4.33
C VAL A 364 -20.65 30.75 2.98
N PRO A 365 -20.20 32.01 2.95
CA PRO A 365 -19.75 32.63 1.72
C PRO A 365 -18.64 31.81 1.09
N HIS A 366 -18.58 31.77 -0.25
CA HIS A 366 -17.57 30.97 -0.93
C HIS A 366 -16.14 31.38 -0.52
N GLY A 367 -15.46 30.49 0.21
CA GLY A 367 -14.12 30.70 0.76
C GLY A 367 -13.10 29.65 0.33
N GLY A 368 -13.53 28.59 -0.38
CA GLY A 368 -12.68 27.50 -0.81
C GLY A 368 -12.68 26.30 0.15
N LEU A 369 -12.06 25.20 -0.30
CA LEU A 369 -12.15 23.89 0.35
C LEU A 369 -11.66 23.91 1.81
N SER A 370 -10.46 24.43 2.08
CA SER A 370 -9.92 24.51 3.44
C SER A 370 -10.78 25.36 4.38
N ALA A 371 -11.32 26.49 3.89
CA ALA A 371 -12.18 27.36 4.69
C ALA A 371 -13.48 26.64 5.07
N ALA A 372 -14.08 25.91 4.12
CA ALA A 372 -15.25 25.06 4.38
C ALA A 372 -14.93 23.93 5.37
N ARG A 373 -13.78 23.25 5.22
CA ARG A 373 -13.35 22.20 6.16
C ARG A 373 -13.16 22.72 7.58
N ASN A 374 -12.58 23.91 7.74
CA ASN A 374 -12.44 24.55 9.04
C ASN A 374 -13.79 24.99 9.63
N ALA A 375 -14.71 25.50 8.81
CA ALA A 375 -16.07 25.82 9.26
C ALA A 375 -16.78 24.57 9.80
N ALA A 376 -16.60 23.42 9.15
CA ALA A 376 -17.09 22.13 9.62
C ALA A 376 -16.44 21.72 10.95
N LEU A 377 -15.10 21.79 11.04
CA LEU A 377 -14.32 21.43 12.23
C LEU A 377 -14.76 22.20 13.48
N LEU A 378 -15.06 23.50 13.35
CA LEU A 378 -15.49 24.34 14.47
C LEU A 378 -16.89 23.99 14.96
N ARG A 379 -17.72 23.38 14.11
CA ARG A 379 -19.08 22.92 14.44
C ARG A 379 -19.11 21.48 14.94
N ALA A 380 -18.09 20.69 14.62
CA ALA A 380 -17.96 19.30 15.04
C ALA A 380 -17.87 19.16 16.57
N GLY A 381 -18.71 18.29 17.13
CA GLY A 381 -18.72 17.89 18.54
C GLY A 381 -18.16 16.49 18.81
N GLY A 382 -17.83 15.71 17.79
CA GLY A 382 -17.18 14.41 17.92
C GLY A 382 -15.70 14.52 18.31
N SER A 383 -15.20 13.54 19.06
CA SER A 383 -13.76 13.44 19.37
C SER A 383 -12.92 13.07 18.15
N VAL A 384 -13.55 12.42 17.17
CA VAL A 384 -12.97 12.14 15.84
C VAL A 384 -13.78 12.88 14.78
N VAL A 385 -13.10 13.51 13.83
CA VAL A 385 -13.71 14.18 12.68
C VAL A 385 -13.36 13.41 11.41
N ALA A 386 -14.36 12.93 10.68
CA ALA A 386 -14.20 12.17 9.45
C ALA A 386 -14.66 13.02 8.26
N TYR A 387 -13.76 13.32 7.33
CA TYR A 387 -14.05 14.08 6.12
C TYR A 387 -14.35 13.15 4.95
N THR A 388 -15.40 13.47 4.20
CA THR A 388 -15.68 12.89 2.89
C THR A 388 -16.22 13.96 1.94
N ASP A 389 -16.17 13.69 0.64
CA ASP A 389 -16.56 14.66 -0.39
C ASP A 389 -18.00 14.42 -0.86
N ALA A 390 -18.66 15.47 -1.36
CA ALA A 390 -20.05 15.39 -1.84
C ALA A 390 -20.23 14.51 -3.11
N ASP A 391 -19.14 14.04 -3.71
CA ASP A 391 -19.11 13.11 -4.85
C ASP A 391 -18.63 11.70 -4.46
N VAL A 392 -18.78 11.35 -3.17
CA VAL A 392 -18.40 10.05 -2.59
C VAL A 392 -19.62 9.29 -2.07
N CYS A 393 -19.62 7.96 -2.25
CA CYS A 393 -20.48 7.04 -1.52
C CYS A 393 -19.63 6.23 -0.53
N VAL A 394 -20.04 6.17 0.73
CA VAL A 394 -19.31 5.44 1.78
C VAL A 394 -19.86 4.02 1.94
N ASP A 395 -19.00 3.08 2.34
CA ASP A 395 -19.42 1.74 2.75
C ASP A 395 -20.18 1.80 4.10
N PRO A 396 -21.22 0.98 4.34
CA PRO A 396 -21.91 0.96 5.63
C PRO A 396 -20.98 0.74 6.85
N ALA A 397 -19.89 0.00 6.69
CA ALA A 397 -18.90 -0.22 7.73
C ALA A 397 -17.71 0.77 7.67
N TRP A 398 -17.81 1.84 6.86
CA TRP A 398 -16.72 2.80 6.65
C TRP A 398 -16.21 3.40 7.96
N LEU A 399 -17.09 3.93 8.81
CA LEU A 399 -16.69 4.50 10.11
C LEU A 399 -16.11 3.47 11.07
N ILE A 400 -16.64 2.23 11.06
CA ILE A 400 -16.12 1.13 11.89
C ILE A 400 -14.62 0.94 11.61
N TYR A 401 -14.27 0.75 10.34
CA TYR A 401 -12.87 0.52 9.95
C TYR A 401 -12.03 1.79 10.01
N LEU A 402 -12.62 2.97 9.76
CA LEU A 402 -11.88 4.23 9.83
C LEU A 402 -11.51 4.62 11.27
N VAL A 403 -12.35 4.26 12.24
CA VAL A 403 -12.11 4.51 13.67
C VAL A 403 -11.16 3.50 14.30
N GLN A 404 -11.16 2.26 13.82
CA GLN A 404 -10.37 1.17 14.39
C GLN A 404 -8.88 1.53 14.67
N PRO A 405 -8.13 2.22 13.77
CA PRO A 405 -6.77 2.63 14.08
C PRO A 405 -6.64 3.47 15.36
N PHE A 406 -7.58 4.38 15.63
CA PHE A 406 -7.58 5.23 16.83
C PHE A 406 -7.85 4.46 18.13
N LEU A 407 -8.47 3.29 18.03
CA LEU A 407 -8.74 2.41 19.18
C LEU A 407 -7.54 1.52 19.53
N ARG A 408 -6.68 1.23 18.56
CA ARG A 408 -5.62 0.23 18.68
C ARG A 408 -4.20 0.80 18.67
N SER A 409 -4.06 2.07 18.32
CA SER A 409 -2.76 2.70 18.14
C SER A 409 -2.83 4.19 18.46
N ASP A 410 -1.67 4.79 18.72
CA ASP A 410 -1.53 6.21 19.02
C ASP A 410 -1.51 7.09 17.75
N VAL A 411 -2.34 6.74 16.76
CA VAL A 411 -2.50 7.55 15.56
C VAL A 411 -3.40 8.75 15.84
N VAL A 412 -3.09 9.86 15.17
CA VAL A 412 -3.89 11.11 15.23
C VAL A 412 -4.71 11.34 13.97
N GLY A 413 -4.43 10.59 12.91
CA GLY A 413 -5.21 10.55 11.69
C GLY A 413 -5.34 9.14 11.15
N ALA A 414 -6.33 8.89 10.31
CA ALA A 414 -6.52 7.65 9.58
C ALA A 414 -7.16 7.91 8.23
N GLY A 415 -7.02 6.98 7.28
CA GLY A 415 -7.72 7.03 5.99
C GLY A 415 -7.76 5.67 5.33
N GLY A 416 -8.49 5.56 4.23
CA GLY A 416 -8.69 4.29 3.53
C GLY A 416 -8.58 4.39 2.01
N PRO A 417 -8.92 3.31 1.28
CA PRO A 417 -8.84 3.28 -0.17
C PRO A 417 -10.01 4.04 -0.83
N ASN A 418 -9.71 4.62 -2.00
CA ASN A 418 -10.68 5.26 -2.87
C ASN A 418 -10.92 4.38 -4.10
N VAL A 419 -12.12 3.81 -4.18
CA VAL A 419 -12.52 2.87 -5.23
C VAL A 419 -13.24 3.64 -6.34
N VAL A 420 -13.00 3.23 -7.58
CA VAL A 420 -13.71 3.76 -8.74
C VAL A 420 -15.07 3.05 -8.82
N PRO A 421 -16.20 3.77 -8.83
CA PRO A 421 -17.51 3.17 -9.09
C PRO A 421 -17.50 2.39 -10.41
N GLN A 422 -18.18 1.24 -10.47
CA GLN A 422 -18.24 0.45 -11.72
C GLN A 422 -19.18 1.06 -12.76
N ASP A 423 -20.20 1.78 -12.29
CA ASP A 423 -21.19 2.51 -13.07
C ASP A 423 -20.70 3.89 -13.54
N ASP A 424 -19.46 4.28 -13.19
CA ASP A 424 -18.88 5.55 -13.64
C ASP A 424 -18.85 5.59 -15.18
N PRO A 425 -19.17 6.75 -15.80
CA PRO A 425 -19.09 6.92 -17.24
C PRO A 425 -17.73 6.51 -17.81
N TRP A 426 -17.69 6.04 -19.06
CA TRP A 426 -16.46 5.51 -19.66
C TRP A 426 -15.25 6.47 -19.60
N MET A 427 -15.49 7.79 -19.70
CA MET A 427 -14.44 8.80 -19.56
C MET A 427 -13.94 8.90 -18.11
N ALA A 428 -14.84 8.80 -17.12
CA ALA A 428 -14.47 8.75 -15.70
C ALA A 428 -13.63 7.48 -15.40
N GLN A 429 -13.97 6.34 -16.01
CA GLN A 429 -13.15 5.12 -15.96
C GLN A 429 -11.73 5.33 -16.53
N CYS A 430 -11.57 6.13 -17.60
CA CYS A 430 -10.27 6.53 -18.13
C CYS A 430 -9.50 7.44 -17.16
N VAL A 431 -10.17 8.46 -16.62
CA VAL A 431 -9.58 9.43 -15.69
C VAL A 431 -9.09 8.74 -14.43
N ALA A 432 -9.88 7.83 -13.87
CA ALA A 432 -9.50 7.05 -12.69
C ALA A 432 -8.29 6.14 -12.93
N ARG A 433 -8.03 5.76 -14.19
CA ARG A 433 -6.88 4.95 -14.62
C ARG A 433 -5.70 5.79 -15.14
N SER A 434 -5.79 7.10 -14.99
CA SER A 434 -4.80 8.09 -15.43
C SER A 434 -4.08 8.71 -14.23
N PRO A 435 -2.90 9.33 -14.42
CA PRO A 435 -2.13 9.88 -13.32
C PRO A 435 -2.87 11.04 -12.64
N GLY A 436 -2.66 11.18 -11.33
CA GLY A 436 -3.27 12.23 -10.54
C GLY A 436 -4.66 11.91 -9.99
N ALA A 437 -5.03 10.62 -9.87
CA ALA A 437 -6.14 10.22 -9.01
C ALA A 437 -5.76 10.40 -7.51
N PRO A 438 -6.71 10.77 -6.63
CA PRO A 438 -6.45 10.89 -5.19
C PRO A 438 -6.06 9.53 -4.62
N THR A 439 -4.78 9.35 -4.29
CA THR A 439 -4.22 8.07 -3.83
C THR A 439 -3.47 8.27 -2.52
N HIS A 440 -3.62 7.31 -1.60
CA HIS A 440 -2.86 7.26 -0.37
C HIS A 440 -1.38 6.94 -0.63
N VAL A 441 -0.52 7.34 0.30
CA VAL A 441 0.92 7.06 0.28
C VAL A 441 1.24 6.31 1.57
N LEU A 442 1.55 5.01 1.50
CA LEU A 442 1.76 4.16 2.66
C LEU A 442 3.23 4.07 3.05
N LEU A 443 3.55 4.27 4.33
CA LEU A 443 4.87 4.01 4.88
C LEU A 443 5.09 2.51 5.10
N ASP A 444 4.03 1.82 5.53
CA ASP A 444 3.93 0.37 5.74
C ASP A 444 2.47 -0.08 5.56
N ASP A 445 2.14 -1.33 5.87
CA ASP A 445 0.79 -1.87 5.64
C ASP A 445 -0.29 -1.28 6.58
N ARG A 446 0.10 -0.47 7.58
CA ARG A 446 -0.79 0.17 8.57
C ARG A 446 -0.63 1.68 8.71
N SER A 447 0.45 2.26 8.20
CA SER A 447 0.77 3.67 8.37
C SER A 447 0.84 4.37 7.03
N ALA A 448 0.31 5.59 6.97
CA ALA A 448 0.33 6.44 5.79
C ALA A 448 1.15 7.70 6.02
N GLU A 449 1.88 8.12 4.99
CA GLU A 449 2.41 9.48 4.88
C GLU A 449 1.33 10.46 4.39
N HIS A 450 0.35 9.97 3.63
CA HIS A 450 -0.74 10.79 3.11
C HIS A 450 -2.01 9.96 2.91
N VAL A 451 -3.13 10.51 3.37
CA VAL A 451 -4.47 10.00 3.12
C VAL A 451 -5.29 11.08 2.38
N PRO A 452 -6.00 10.76 1.29
CA PRO A 452 -6.68 11.78 0.50
C PRO A 452 -7.89 12.42 1.20
N GLY A 453 -8.18 13.68 0.85
CA GLY A 453 -9.25 14.47 1.46
C GLY A 453 -10.67 13.87 1.41
N CYS A 454 -10.94 12.96 0.46
CA CYS A 454 -12.23 12.29 0.30
C CYS A 454 -12.45 11.10 1.25
N ASN A 455 -11.40 10.64 1.95
CA ASN A 455 -11.45 9.50 2.87
C ASN A 455 -10.38 9.64 3.97
N MET A 456 -10.60 10.58 4.88
CA MET A 456 -9.68 10.86 5.97
C MET A 456 -10.44 11.14 7.28
N ALA A 457 -9.85 10.76 8.40
CA ALA A 457 -10.30 11.13 9.73
C ALA A 457 -9.14 11.61 10.59
N TYR A 458 -9.43 12.47 11.56
CA TYR A 458 -8.45 12.95 12.54
C TYR A 458 -9.04 13.00 13.94
N ARG A 459 -8.19 12.85 14.96
CA ARG A 459 -8.55 13.30 16.31
C ARG A 459 -8.77 14.81 16.24
N ARG A 460 -9.92 15.26 16.76
CA ARG A 460 -10.36 16.66 16.65
C ARG A 460 -9.36 17.61 17.32
N ASP A 461 -8.86 17.25 18.49
CA ASP A 461 -7.88 18.01 19.26
C ASP A 461 -6.53 18.14 18.53
N ALA A 462 -6.03 17.06 17.91
CA ALA A 462 -4.80 17.08 17.14
C ALA A 462 -4.90 17.99 15.91
N LEU A 463 -6.04 17.95 15.20
CA LEU A 463 -6.27 18.81 14.05
C LEU A 463 -6.41 20.29 14.47
N LEU A 464 -7.08 20.58 15.58
CA LEU A 464 -7.15 21.92 16.15
C LEU A 464 -5.78 22.43 16.63
N ALA A 465 -4.95 21.55 17.21
CA ALA A 465 -3.62 21.90 17.71
C ALA A 465 -2.65 22.36 16.61
N ILE A 466 -2.87 21.94 15.36
CA ILE A 466 -2.13 22.45 14.19
C ILE A 466 -2.81 23.64 13.50
N GLY A 467 -3.97 24.08 14.01
CA GLY A 467 -4.74 25.20 13.49
C GLY A 467 -5.69 24.84 12.33
N GLY A 468 -6.07 23.56 12.19
CA GLY A 468 -6.94 23.09 11.12
C GLY A 468 -6.24 23.06 9.75
N PHE A 469 -7.02 23.19 8.68
CA PHE A 469 -6.56 23.30 7.30
C PHE A 469 -6.09 24.72 7.00
N ASP A 470 -5.03 24.90 6.20
CA ASP A 470 -4.61 26.24 5.79
C ASP A 470 -5.61 26.79 4.74
N PRO A 471 -6.32 27.91 5.00
CA PRO A 471 -7.26 28.51 4.05
C PRO A 471 -6.62 28.87 2.70
N ALA A 472 -5.28 28.88 2.59
CA ALA A 472 -4.59 29.08 1.31
C ALA A 472 -4.84 28.05 0.24
N TYR A 473 -5.19 26.84 0.66
CA TYR A 473 -5.58 25.79 -0.25
C TYR A 473 -7.07 25.91 -0.59
N HIS A 474 -7.36 26.56 -1.71
CA HIS A 474 -8.74 26.77 -2.16
C HIS A 474 -9.37 25.53 -2.83
N ALA A 475 -8.55 24.66 -3.44
CA ALA A 475 -9.05 23.57 -4.29
C ALA A 475 -8.40 22.21 -4.04
N ALA A 476 -7.14 22.16 -3.58
CA ALA A 476 -6.39 20.93 -3.39
C ALA A 476 -5.14 21.15 -2.53
N GLY A 477 -4.51 20.07 -2.09
CA GLY A 477 -3.21 20.05 -1.41
C GLY A 477 -3.27 20.31 0.10
N ASP A 478 -4.45 20.60 0.63
CA ASP A 478 -4.70 20.81 2.05
C ASP A 478 -4.65 19.52 2.86
N ASP A 479 -5.06 18.39 2.27
CA ASP A 479 -4.87 17.05 2.80
C ASP A 479 -3.39 16.69 2.97
N VAL A 480 -2.57 16.96 1.95
CA VAL A 480 -1.11 16.78 1.99
C VAL A 480 -0.47 17.66 3.08
N ASP A 481 -0.84 18.94 3.13
CA ASP A 481 -0.32 19.88 4.11
C ASP A 481 -0.62 19.46 5.56
N VAL A 482 -1.88 19.08 5.86
CA VAL A 482 -2.27 18.59 7.19
C VAL A 482 -1.48 17.34 7.56
N CYS A 483 -1.40 16.35 6.66
CA CYS A 483 -0.66 15.11 6.90
C CYS A 483 0.81 15.38 7.22
N TRP A 484 1.48 16.28 6.49
CA TRP A 484 2.87 16.64 6.74
C TRP A 484 3.07 17.47 8.01
N ARG A 485 2.15 18.39 8.35
CA ARG A 485 2.21 19.15 9.60
C ARG A 485 2.07 18.27 10.84
N LEU A 486 1.18 17.27 10.80
CA LEU A 486 1.04 16.27 11.87
C LEU A 486 2.33 15.44 12.02
N GLN A 487 2.86 14.92 10.90
CA GLN A 487 4.12 14.15 10.92
C GLN A 487 5.33 14.98 11.35
N ALA A 488 5.39 16.26 11.02
CA ALA A 488 6.45 17.16 11.47
C ALA A 488 6.49 17.32 13.00
N ARG A 489 5.37 17.03 13.68
CA ARG A 489 5.27 16.97 15.15
C ARG A 489 5.52 15.57 15.72
N GLY A 490 5.94 14.62 14.89
CA GLY A 490 6.17 13.22 15.28
C GLY A 490 4.91 12.38 15.40
N GLN A 491 3.74 12.90 14.97
CA GLN A 491 2.48 12.18 15.06
C GLN A 491 2.28 11.24 13.87
N GLN A 492 1.54 10.15 14.08
CA GLN A 492 1.34 9.09 13.09
C GLN A 492 -0.05 9.14 12.46
N ILE A 493 -0.13 8.69 11.22
CA ILE A 493 -1.37 8.58 10.46
C ILE A 493 -1.54 7.11 10.08
N GLY A 494 -2.63 6.50 10.51
CA GLY A 494 -2.98 5.13 10.19
C GLY A 494 -3.57 4.98 8.79
N PHE A 495 -3.54 3.75 8.28
CA PHE A 495 -4.21 3.32 7.07
C PHE A 495 -5.13 2.15 7.40
N ALA A 496 -6.42 2.33 7.12
CA ALA A 496 -7.46 1.35 7.30
C ALA A 496 -7.88 0.82 5.91
N PRO A 497 -7.33 -0.34 5.47
CA PRO A 497 -7.58 -0.83 4.12
C PRO A 497 -9.04 -1.23 3.88
N SER A 498 -9.82 -1.43 4.94
CA SER A 498 -11.23 -1.81 4.90
C SER A 498 -12.20 -0.62 5.01
N ALA A 499 -11.69 0.58 5.32
CA ALA A 499 -12.44 1.83 5.33
C ALA A 499 -12.61 2.39 3.91
N LEU A 500 -13.30 1.66 3.04
CA LEU A 500 -13.38 1.98 1.63
C LEU A 500 -14.48 3.01 1.32
N VAL A 501 -14.23 3.82 0.29
CA VAL A 501 -15.23 4.71 -0.29
C VAL A 501 -15.24 4.59 -1.81
N TRP A 502 -16.38 4.86 -2.45
CA TRP A 502 -16.49 4.98 -3.90
C TRP A 502 -16.47 6.46 -4.29
N HIS A 503 -15.46 6.88 -5.04
CA HIS A 503 -15.28 8.27 -5.45
C HIS A 503 -15.61 8.46 -6.93
N ARG A 504 -16.66 9.24 -7.23
CA ARG A 504 -17.06 9.52 -8.62
C ARG A 504 -16.02 10.40 -9.32
N HIS A 505 -15.46 9.92 -10.42
CA HIS A 505 -14.41 10.64 -11.14
C HIS A 505 -14.99 11.65 -12.14
N ARG A 506 -14.18 12.62 -12.55
CA ARG A 506 -14.56 13.60 -13.57
C ARG A 506 -14.89 12.88 -14.89
N SER A 507 -16.07 13.15 -15.43
CA SER A 507 -16.58 12.52 -16.65
C SER A 507 -16.16 13.25 -17.95
N THR A 508 -15.34 14.31 -17.85
CA THR A 508 -14.91 15.10 -19.01
C THR A 508 -13.41 15.38 -18.99
N MET A 509 -12.80 15.48 -20.17
CA MET A 509 -11.38 15.86 -20.31
C MET A 509 -11.10 17.26 -19.76
N LEU A 510 -12.04 18.20 -19.94
CA LEU A 510 -11.90 19.56 -19.40
C LEU A 510 -11.94 19.55 -17.87
N GLY A 511 -12.79 18.71 -17.27
CA GLY A 511 -12.83 18.49 -15.82
C GLY A 511 -11.49 17.95 -15.30
N TYR A 512 -10.93 16.94 -15.97
CA TYR A 512 -9.60 16.42 -15.64
C TYR A 512 -8.49 17.46 -15.79
N TRP A 513 -8.49 18.25 -16.88
CA TRP A 513 -7.53 19.33 -17.09
C TRP A 513 -7.57 20.35 -15.94
N ARG A 514 -8.76 20.85 -15.60
CA ARG A 514 -8.94 21.81 -14.50
C ARG A 514 -8.46 21.24 -13.16
N GLN A 515 -8.74 19.97 -12.88
CA GLN A 515 -8.26 19.30 -11.68
C GLN A 515 -6.72 19.26 -11.63
N GLN A 516 -6.06 18.84 -12.72
CA GLN A 516 -4.59 18.78 -12.76
C GLN A 516 -3.95 20.18 -12.70
N VAL A 517 -4.57 21.20 -13.28
CA VAL A 517 -4.16 22.60 -13.12
C VAL A 517 -4.25 23.02 -11.64
N GLY A 518 -5.38 22.75 -10.97
CA GLY A 518 -5.54 23.05 -9.55
C GLY A 518 -4.50 22.34 -8.67
N TYR A 519 -4.15 21.09 -8.99
CA TYR A 519 -3.06 20.38 -8.32
C TYR A 519 -1.70 21.04 -8.54
N GLY A 520 -1.41 21.52 -9.75
CA GLY A 520 -0.17 22.28 -10.01
C GLY A 520 -0.12 23.62 -9.27
N GLU A 521 -1.25 24.30 -9.11
CA GLU A 521 -1.34 25.53 -8.31
C GLU A 521 -1.05 25.23 -6.83
N ALA A 522 -1.70 24.21 -6.27
CA ALA A 522 -1.50 23.76 -4.89
C ALA A 522 -0.07 23.27 -4.62
N GLU A 523 0.57 22.58 -5.58
CA GLU A 523 1.98 22.17 -5.49
C GLU A 523 2.91 23.37 -5.26
N THR A 524 2.63 24.53 -5.83
CA THR A 524 3.46 25.73 -5.63
C THR A 524 3.41 26.21 -4.19
N GLN A 525 2.22 26.18 -3.58
CA GLN A 525 2.03 26.55 -2.18
C GLN A 525 2.65 25.52 -1.24
N LEU A 526 2.46 24.22 -1.51
CA LEU A 526 3.12 23.13 -0.79
C LEU A 526 4.64 23.23 -0.85
N MET A 527 5.21 23.64 -1.99
CA MET A 527 6.66 23.88 -2.12
C MET A 527 7.16 25.01 -1.24
N ASP A 528 6.35 26.04 -1.03
CA ASP A 528 6.71 27.18 -0.20
C ASP A 528 6.55 26.86 1.30
N ASN A 529 5.50 26.11 1.66
CA ASN A 529 5.21 25.69 3.03
C ASN A 529 6.09 24.53 3.52
N HIS A 530 6.42 23.58 2.64
CA HIS A 530 7.17 22.35 2.94
C HIS A 530 8.33 22.13 1.95
N PRO A 531 9.27 23.09 1.79
CA PRO A 531 10.33 22.99 0.78
C PRO A 531 11.24 21.78 0.96
N GLU A 532 11.29 21.19 2.15
CA GLU A 532 11.98 19.95 2.46
C GLU A 532 11.30 18.68 1.95
N ARG A 533 10.04 18.78 1.55
CA ARG A 533 9.30 17.72 0.89
C ARG A 533 9.38 17.81 -0.63
N PHE A 534 10.20 18.69 -1.21
CA PHE A 534 10.29 18.85 -2.66
C PHE A 534 11.72 18.78 -3.23
N LEU A 535 11.85 18.10 -4.37
CA LEU A 535 13.03 18.09 -5.21
C LEU A 535 12.65 18.45 -6.65
N ASN A 536 13.20 19.55 -7.18
CA ASN A 536 12.95 20.03 -8.55
C ASN A 536 11.47 20.29 -8.88
N GLY A 537 10.68 20.70 -7.88
CA GLY A 537 9.26 20.93 -8.07
C GLY A 537 8.41 19.67 -8.06
N HIS A 538 8.99 18.53 -7.66
CA HIS A 538 8.27 17.29 -7.40
C HIS A 538 8.27 16.98 -5.91
N ALA A 539 7.11 16.60 -5.38
CA ALA A 539 6.98 16.09 -4.03
C ALA A 539 7.83 14.81 -3.88
N VAL A 540 8.60 14.74 -2.81
CA VAL A 540 9.36 13.57 -2.38
C VAL A 540 8.55 12.89 -1.29
N TRP A 541 7.98 11.75 -1.66
CA TRP A 541 7.28 10.85 -0.75
C TRP A 541 8.28 9.85 -0.17
N LYS A 542 8.23 9.67 1.15
CA LYS A 542 8.92 8.59 1.87
C LYS A 542 8.20 7.26 1.69
N GLY A 543 6.86 7.31 1.72
CA GLY A 543 6.02 6.15 1.53
C GLY A 543 5.84 5.77 0.06
N ARG A 544 5.08 4.70 -0.16
CA ARG A 544 4.79 4.11 -1.45
C ARG A 544 3.35 4.38 -1.83
N ILE A 545 3.14 4.69 -3.11
CA ILE A 545 1.80 4.72 -3.67
C ILE A 545 1.41 3.27 -3.98
N TYR A 546 0.66 2.65 -3.06
CA TYR A 546 0.00 1.39 -3.35
C TYR A 546 -1.21 1.69 -4.23
N SER A 547 -1.13 1.24 -5.48
CA SER A 547 -2.20 1.48 -6.44
C SER A 547 -2.49 0.22 -7.24
N SER A 548 -3.77 -0.01 -7.50
CA SER A 548 -4.22 -0.97 -8.50
C SER A 548 -3.85 -0.54 -9.93
N LEU A 549 -3.35 0.70 -10.10
CA LEU A 549 -2.98 1.26 -11.39
C LEU A 549 -1.77 0.51 -12.00
N PRO A 550 -1.95 -0.14 -13.15
CA PRO A 550 -0.92 -1.00 -13.76
C PRO A 550 0.38 -0.28 -14.10
N PHE A 551 0.38 1.05 -14.28
CA PHE A 551 1.60 1.79 -14.59
C PHE A 551 2.53 1.93 -13.37
N VAL A 552 1.99 2.07 -12.15
CA VAL A 552 2.82 2.11 -10.93
C VAL A 552 3.55 0.77 -10.77
N ARG A 553 2.82 -0.33 -10.97
CA ARG A 553 3.35 -1.71 -10.91
C ARG A 553 4.32 -2.05 -12.03
N ALA A 554 4.05 -1.61 -13.26
CA ALA A 554 4.84 -1.97 -14.44
C ALA A 554 6.23 -1.33 -14.49
N ILE A 555 6.54 -0.42 -13.57
CA ILE A 555 7.82 0.30 -13.54
C ILE A 555 8.68 -0.16 -12.35
N SER A 556 8.09 -0.64 -11.24
CA SER A 556 8.81 -1.28 -10.14
C SER A 556 9.31 -2.68 -10.53
N ARG A 557 10.62 -2.93 -10.46
CA ARG A 557 11.15 -4.30 -10.59
C ARG A 557 11.05 -4.99 -9.24
N VAL A 558 10.22 -6.02 -9.13
CA VAL A 558 10.11 -6.80 -7.89
C VAL A 558 11.20 -7.89 -7.85
N ARG A 559 11.89 -8.03 -6.72
CA ARG A 559 12.80 -9.13 -6.39
C ARG A 559 12.23 -9.85 -5.18
N VAL A 560 12.15 -11.17 -5.23
CA VAL A 560 11.64 -11.98 -4.12
C VAL A 560 12.82 -12.69 -3.46
N ASN A 561 12.98 -12.53 -2.16
CA ASN A 561 13.84 -13.39 -1.36
C ASN A 561 13.00 -14.55 -0.83
N ALA A 562 13.11 -15.69 -1.49
CA ALA A 562 12.44 -16.92 -1.07
C ALA A 562 13.26 -17.71 -0.04
N GLY A 563 14.28 -17.11 0.61
CA GLY A 563 15.16 -17.79 1.55
C GLY A 563 16.16 -18.73 0.88
N VAL A 564 16.94 -19.43 1.71
CA VAL A 564 17.91 -20.42 1.25
C VAL A 564 17.17 -21.53 0.49
N TRP A 565 17.60 -21.82 -0.74
CA TRP A 565 16.96 -22.80 -1.63
C TRP A 565 15.48 -22.55 -1.98
N GLY A 566 14.91 -21.40 -1.63
CA GLY A 566 13.52 -21.07 -1.94
C GLY A 566 12.50 -21.63 -0.95
N THR A 567 12.89 -21.91 0.29
CA THR A 567 12.04 -22.54 1.32
C THR A 567 11.55 -21.60 2.42
N ALA A 568 11.65 -20.27 2.25
CA ALA A 568 11.10 -19.33 3.19
C ALA A 568 9.58 -19.51 3.32
N ALA A 569 9.09 -19.66 4.55
CA ALA A 569 7.66 -19.71 4.84
C ALA A 569 6.95 -18.39 4.48
N PHE A 570 7.64 -17.26 4.67
CA PHE A 570 7.17 -15.91 4.34
C PHE A 570 8.24 -15.19 3.51
N PRO A 571 8.23 -15.34 2.17
CA PRO A 571 9.19 -14.69 1.29
C PRO A 571 9.10 -13.17 1.37
N SER A 572 10.25 -12.50 1.46
CA SER A 572 10.28 -11.03 1.47
C SER A 572 10.33 -10.48 0.04
N VAL A 573 9.42 -9.55 -0.26
CA VAL A 573 9.33 -8.89 -1.56
C VAL A 573 10.06 -7.55 -1.51
N TYR A 574 11.14 -7.43 -2.27
CA TYR A 574 11.92 -6.20 -2.44
C TYR A 574 11.55 -5.52 -3.75
N SER A 575 11.00 -4.32 -3.69
CA SER A 575 10.90 -3.47 -4.88
C SER A 575 12.25 -2.82 -5.16
N ALA A 576 12.81 -3.06 -6.34
CA ALA A 576 13.99 -2.36 -6.82
C ALA A 576 13.63 -0.92 -7.22
N HIS A 577 14.51 0.00 -6.84
CA HIS A 577 14.43 1.42 -7.17
C HIS A 577 14.22 1.60 -8.67
N ILE A 578 13.19 2.36 -9.04
CA ILE A 578 12.96 2.72 -10.44
C ILE A 578 14.09 3.65 -10.87
N PRO A 579 14.86 3.33 -11.93
CA PRO A 579 15.89 4.24 -12.42
C PRO A 579 15.24 5.56 -12.81
N SER A 580 15.77 6.66 -12.30
CA SER A 580 15.23 8.00 -12.47
C SER A 580 14.99 8.39 -13.94
N MET A 581 15.87 7.93 -14.86
CA MET A 581 15.72 8.14 -16.31
C MET A 581 14.47 7.51 -16.92
N THR A 582 13.88 6.50 -16.26
CA THR A 582 12.63 5.90 -16.71
C THR A 582 11.48 6.90 -16.66
N TYR A 583 11.53 7.93 -15.81
CA TYR A 583 10.49 8.96 -15.73
C TYR A 583 10.77 10.19 -16.60
N ALA A 584 12.00 10.36 -17.09
CA ALA A 584 12.40 11.58 -17.79
C ALA A 584 11.46 11.95 -18.96
N PRO A 585 11.01 11.01 -19.82
CA PRO A 585 10.09 11.35 -20.91
C PRO A 585 8.69 11.82 -20.49
N HIS A 586 8.31 11.67 -19.22
CA HIS A 586 7.05 12.18 -18.67
C HIS A 586 7.17 13.54 -17.98
N LEU A 587 8.39 14.06 -17.84
CA LEU A 587 8.63 15.36 -17.22
C LEU A 587 8.27 16.49 -18.19
N MET A 588 7.72 17.59 -17.65
CA MET A 588 7.43 18.79 -18.42
C MET A 588 8.71 19.34 -19.07
N GLU A 589 9.81 19.35 -18.32
CA GLU A 589 11.12 19.85 -18.75
C GLU A 589 11.62 19.09 -19.98
N TRP A 590 11.36 17.78 -20.06
CA TRP A 590 11.69 16.95 -21.21
C TRP A 590 10.86 17.34 -22.44
N GLN A 591 9.56 17.55 -22.25
CA GLN A 591 8.66 17.97 -23.32
C GLN A 591 9.04 19.36 -23.85
N ILE A 592 9.28 20.33 -22.95
CA ILE A 592 9.75 21.67 -23.30
C ILE A 592 11.08 21.59 -24.05
N ALA A 593 12.07 20.83 -23.52
CA ALA A 593 13.36 20.67 -24.19
C ALA A 593 13.20 20.08 -25.60
N SER A 594 12.32 19.09 -25.77
CA SER A 594 12.05 18.47 -27.07
C SER A 594 11.40 19.46 -28.05
N VAL A 595 10.47 20.29 -27.59
CA VAL A 595 9.82 21.33 -28.42
C VAL A 595 10.78 22.47 -28.75
N LEU A 596 11.64 22.87 -27.81
CA LEU A 596 12.69 23.87 -28.06
C LEU A 596 13.70 23.36 -29.10
N LEU A 597 14.08 22.08 -29.04
CA LEU A 597 14.92 21.45 -30.07
C LEU A 597 14.24 21.44 -31.44
N ALA A 598 12.93 21.16 -31.49
CA ALA A 598 12.17 21.21 -32.74
C ALA A 598 12.11 22.64 -33.32
N SER A 599 11.93 23.63 -32.45
CA SER A 599 11.91 25.05 -32.83
C SER A 599 13.28 25.50 -33.33
N ALA A 600 14.36 25.08 -32.65
CA ALA A 600 15.73 25.33 -33.05
C ALA A 600 16.07 24.66 -34.38
N ALA A 601 15.55 23.45 -34.65
CA ALA A 601 15.69 22.78 -35.93
C ALA A 601 15.05 23.57 -37.07
N ALA A 602 13.81 24.04 -36.87
CA ALA A 602 13.10 24.87 -37.84
C ALA A 602 13.82 26.21 -38.09
N ALA A 603 14.28 26.87 -37.03
CA ALA A 603 15.05 28.12 -37.14
C ALA A 603 16.39 27.91 -37.86
N SER A 604 17.10 26.81 -37.57
CA SER A 604 18.37 26.46 -38.23
C SER A 604 18.16 26.17 -39.71
N ALA A 605 17.07 25.48 -40.07
CA ALA A 605 16.71 25.24 -41.47
C ALA A 605 16.43 26.57 -42.19
N TRP A 606 15.70 27.48 -41.53
CA TRP A 606 15.40 28.80 -42.07
C TRP A 606 16.65 29.69 -42.25
N LEU A 607 17.62 29.59 -41.34
CA LEU A 607 18.90 30.30 -41.39
C LEU A 607 19.94 29.64 -42.34
N GLY A 608 19.56 28.62 -43.12
CA GLY A 608 20.46 27.96 -44.06
C GLY A 608 21.54 27.10 -43.40
N GLN A 609 21.28 26.56 -42.21
CA GLN A 609 22.17 25.68 -41.45
C GLN A 609 21.62 24.23 -41.42
N PRO A 610 21.66 23.49 -42.55
CA PRO A 610 20.96 22.21 -42.68
C PRO A 610 21.51 21.13 -41.75
N ALA A 611 22.82 21.12 -41.48
CA ALA A 611 23.44 20.15 -40.59
C ALA A 611 22.94 20.30 -39.14
N LEU A 612 22.89 21.54 -38.64
CA LEU A 612 22.34 21.85 -37.31
C LEU A 612 20.83 21.56 -37.24
N ALA A 613 20.11 21.85 -38.31
CA ALA A 613 18.68 21.54 -38.42
C ALA A 613 18.39 20.04 -38.30
N VAL A 614 19.18 19.20 -38.99
CA VAL A 614 19.05 17.74 -38.93
C VAL A 614 19.34 17.21 -37.53
N VAL A 615 20.41 17.66 -36.88
CA VAL A 615 20.75 17.19 -35.53
C VAL A 615 19.74 17.62 -34.49
N ALA A 616 19.34 18.90 -34.49
CA ALA A 616 18.30 19.38 -33.59
C ALA A 616 16.96 18.67 -33.86
N GLY A 617 16.63 18.41 -35.14
CA GLY A 617 15.42 17.71 -35.56
C GLY A 617 15.39 16.25 -35.11
N LEU A 618 16.51 15.51 -35.26
CA LEU A 618 16.63 14.12 -34.80
C LEU A 618 16.54 14.03 -33.27
N ALA A 619 17.19 14.96 -32.55
CA ALA A 619 17.12 15.01 -31.09
C ALA A 619 15.69 15.32 -30.61
N ALA A 620 15.01 16.28 -31.25
CA ALA A 620 13.62 16.61 -30.98
C ALA A 620 12.68 15.42 -31.25
N PHE A 621 12.86 14.74 -32.39
CA PHE A 621 12.10 13.56 -32.76
C PHE A 621 12.27 12.44 -31.74
N ALA A 622 13.52 12.15 -31.33
CA ALA A 622 13.80 11.14 -30.31
C ALA A 622 13.13 11.48 -28.96
N GLY A 623 13.18 12.75 -28.53
CA GLY A 623 12.54 13.22 -27.30
C GLY A 623 11.01 13.10 -27.31
N LEU A 624 10.37 13.55 -28.40
CA LEU A 624 8.92 13.46 -28.58
C LEU A 624 8.46 12.00 -28.74
N ALA A 625 9.16 11.20 -29.54
CA ALA A 625 8.86 9.79 -29.75
C ALA A 625 8.99 9.00 -28.44
N ALA A 626 10.01 9.27 -27.62
CA ALA A 626 10.14 8.64 -26.30
C ALA A 626 8.93 8.93 -25.39
N THR A 627 8.44 10.17 -25.39
CA THR A 627 7.24 10.59 -24.63
C THR A 627 5.99 9.85 -25.12
N LEU A 628 5.75 9.87 -26.44
CA LEU A 628 4.58 9.24 -27.06
C LEU A 628 4.58 7.72 -26.87
N LEU A 629 5.71 7.05 -27.15
CA LEU A 629 5.85 5.60 -26.98
C LEU A 629 5.61 5.17 -25.53
N LYS A 630 6.04 5.98 -24.56
CA LYS A 630 5.76 5.72 -23.14
C LYS A 630 4.28 5.87 -22.80
N CYS A 631 3.64 6.96 -23.22
CA CYS A 631 2.21 7.19 -22.98
C CYS A 631 1.35 6.07 -23.60
N VAL A 632 1.66 5.68 -24.84
CA VAL A 632 1.04 4.52 -25.50
C VAL A 632 1.33 3.23 -24.74
N GLY A 633 2.55 3.06 -24.24
CA GLY A 633 2.93 1.95 -23.37
C GLY A 633 2.07 1.84 -22.12
N TYR A 634 1.78 2.97 -21.45
CA TYR A 634 0.87 3.02 -20.30
C TYR A 634 -0.57 2.65 -20.66
N GLY A 635 -1.09 3.21 -21.74
CA GLY A 635 -2.40 2.82 -22.27
C GLY A 635 -2.48 1.32 -22.54
N ARG A 636 -1.49 0.74 -23.25
CA ARG A 636 -1.46 -0.70 -23.60
C ARG A 636 -1.39 -1.63 -22.39
N ARG A 637 -0.66 -1.24 -21.34
CA ARG A 637 -0.49 -2.04 -20.11
C ARG A 637 -1.68 -1.92 -19.15
N THR A 638 -2.53 -0.92 -19.32
CA THR A 638 -3.72 -0.76 -18.48
C THR A 638 -4.71 -1.88 -18.77
N ASP A 639 -5.18 -2.55 -17.72
CA ASP A 639 -6.23 -3.55 -17.84
C ASP A 639 -7.58 -2.85 -18.02
N VAL A 640 -8.20 -3.15 -19.16
CA VAL A 640 -9.49 -2.64 -19.61
C VAL A 640 -10.39 -3.78 -20.07
N ARG A 641 -10.02 -5.04 -19.78
CA ARG A 641 -10.74 -6.22 -20.29
C ARG A 641 -12.12 -6.37 -19.67
N GLY A 642 -12.24 -5.98 -18.40
CA GLY A 642 -13.49 -5.97 -17.63
C GLY A 642 -14.32 -4.69 -17.73
N LEU A 643 -13.92 -3.71 -18.55
CA LEU A 643 -14.72 -2.49 -18.74
C LEU A 643 -15.87 -2.70 -19.74
N PRO A 644 -17.01 -2.02 -19.52
CA PRO A 644 -18.16 -2.11 -20.43
C PRO A 644 -17.85 -1.50 -21.80
N ALA A 645 -18.65 -1.87 -22.80
CA ALA A 645 -18.58 -1.28 -24.13
C ALA A 645 -18.95 0.21 -24.11
N ILE A 646 -18.32 1.01 -24.99
CA ILE A 646 -18.54 2.46 -25.07
C ILE A 646 -19.64 2.73 -26.09
N GLY A 647 -20.84 3.04 -25.63
CA GLY A 647 -21.98 3.35 -26.49
C GLY A 647 -22.24 2.23 -27.53
N PRO A 648 -22.33 2.54 -28.83
CA PRO A 648 -22.58 1.54 -29.88
C PRO A 648 -21.34 0.74 -30.29
N LEU A 649 -20.15 1.04 -29.73
CA LEU A 649 -18.91 0.39 -30.16
C LEU A 649 -18.83 -1.06 -29.66
N GLY A 650 -18.38 -1.96 -30.52
CA GLY A 650 -18.04 -3.32 -30.10
C GLY A 650 -16.94 -3.34 -29.04
N ARG A 651 -16.84 -4.44 -28.25
CA ARG A 651 -15.81 -4.61 -27.21
C ARG A 651 -14.37 -4.37 -27.70
N PRO A 652 -13.94 -4.84 -28.90
CA PRO A 652 -12.58 -4.59 -29.39
C PRO A 652 -12.30 -3.10 -29.63
N ALA A 653 -13.23 -2.40 -30.28
CA ALA A 653 -13.11 -0.96 -30.55
C ALA A 653 -13.12 -0.14 -29.25
N SER A 654 -14.00 -0.49 -28.32
CA SER A 654 -14.06 0.11 -26.99
C SER A 654 -12.72 0.00 -26.24
N ARG A 655 -12.09 -1.19 -26.27
CA ARG A 655 -10.78 -1.42 -25.64
C ARG A 655 -9.68 -0.56 -26.27
N ILE A 656 -9.69 -0.36 -27.58
CA ILE A 656 -8.74 0.53 -28.26
C ILE A 656 -8.96 1.96 -27.80
N LEU A 657 -10.22 2.42 -27.75
CA LEU A 657 -10.56 3.78 -27.35
C LEU A 657 -10.22 4.07 -25.88
N TYR A 658 -10.49 3.15 -24.95
CA TYR A 658 -10.04 3.29 -23.55
C TYR A 658 -8.53 3.49 -23.48
N ARG A 659 -7.75 2.62 -24.14
CA ARG A 659 -6.28 2.67 -24.11
C ARG A 659 -5.72 3.94 -24.75
N ALA A 660 -6.29 4.37 -25.88
CA ALA A 660 -5.91 5.60 -26.56
C ALA A 660 -6.20 6.84 -25.68
N THR A 661 -7.37 6.86 -25.04
CA THR A 661 -7.77 7.96 -24.13
C THR A 661 -6.87 8.00 -22.91
N ILE A 662 -6.58 6.87 -22.27
CA ILE A 662 -5.65 6.80 -21.14
C ILE A 662 -4.25 7.28 -21.57
N ALA A 663 -3.75 6.85 -22.73
CA ALA A 663 -2.47 7.34 -23.25
C ALA A 663 -2.47 8.86 -23.46
N TRP A 664 -3.57 9.42 -23.99
CA TRP A 664 -3.73 10.86 -24.15
C TRP A 664 -3.74 11.60 -22.81
N LEU A 665 -4.45 11.10 -21.80
CA LEU A 665 -4.51 11.71 -20.47
C LEU A 665 -3.14 11.69 -19.76
N HIS A 666 -2.30 10.67 -20.01
CA HIS A 666 -0.91 10.63 -19.54
C HIS A 666 -0.02 11.68 -20.23
N LEU A 667 -0.28 11.98 -21.51
CA LEU A 667 0.42 13.05 -22.22
C LEU A 667 -0.02 14.43 -21.71
N LEU A 668 -1.31 14.60 -21.46
CA LEU A 668 -1.93 15.86 -21.05
C LEU A 668 -1.58 16.28 -19.61
N GLN A 669 -1.45 15.32 -18.70
CA GLN A 669 -1.25 15.57 -17.26
C GLN A 669 -0.05 16.48 -16.93
N PRO A 670 1.18 16.23 -17.41
CA PRO A 670 2.31 17.08 -17.06
C PRO A 670 2.11 18.51 -17.59
N ILE A 671 1.45 18.65 -18.74
CA ILE A 671 1.07 19.93 -19.36
C ILE A 671 0.14 20.71 -18.44
N ALA A 672 -0.95 20.09 -18.01
CA ALA A 672 -1.90 20.69 -17.09
C ALA A 672 -1.26 21.10 -15.76
N ARG A 673 -0.47 20.21 -15.13
CA ARG A 673 0.23 20.50 -13.87
C ARG A 673 1.26 21.62 -14.02
N GLY A 674 2.00 21.64 -15.13
CA GLY A 674 2.97 22.70 -15.42
C GLY A 674 2.30 24.06 -15.59
N TRP A 675 1.16 24.10 -16.28
CA TRP A 675 0.35 25.31 -16.41
C TRP A 675 -0.17 25.79 -15.05
N GLY A 676 -0.66 24.87 -14.21
CA GLY A 676 -1.06 25.17 -12.82
C GLY A 676 0.08 25.77 -11.99
N ARG A 677 1.27 25.18 -12.04
CA ARG A 677 2.45 25.73 -11.35
C ARG A 677 2.84 27.12 -11.85
N LEU A 678 2.70 27.38 -13.16
CA LEU A 678 2.95 28.70 -13.73
C LEU A 678 1.93 29.72 -13.21
N ARG A 679 0.64 29.35 -13.22
CA ARG A 679 -0.43 30.20 -12.71
C ARG A 679 -0.29 30.49 -11.22
N GLY A 680 0.02 29.49 -10.40
CA GLY A 680 0.26 29.66 -8.96
C GLY A 680 1.44 30.58 -8.63
N LYS A 681 2.45 30.66 -9.51
CA LYS A 681 3.58 31.60 -9.37
C LYS A 681 3.25 33.02 -9.84
N LEU A 682 2.51 33.13 -10.94
CA LEU A 682 2.15 34.42 -11.54
C LEU A 682 1.05 35.13 -10.77
N TRP A 683 0.14 34.36 -10.16
CA TRP A 683 -1.01 34.84 -9.43
C TRP A 683 -1.12 34.12 -8.08
N PRO A 684 -0.17 34.37 -7.15
CA PRO A 684 -0.24 33.77 -5.83
C PRO A 684 -1.55 34.18 -5.15
N PRO A 685 -2.26 33.28 -4.44
CA PRO A 685 -3.47 33.63 -3.72
C PRO A 685 -3.17 34.72 -2.68
N ASP A 686 -4.08 35.68 -2.56
CA ASP A 686 -3.93 36.85 -1.70
C ASP A 686 -4.33 36.49 -0.26
N ILE A 687 -3.37 36.00 0.53
CA ILE A 687 -3.66 35.43 1.85
C ILE A 687 -2.62 35.88 2.86
N GLY A 688 -3.12 36.39 3.99
CA GLY A 688 -2.38 36.94 5.11
C GLY A 688 -1.30 36.01 5.62
N THR A 689 -0.08 36.21 5.13
CA THR A 689 1.19 36.03 5.84
C THR A 689 1.22 34.93 6.92
N ARG A 690 1.04 33.68 6.53
CA ARG A 690 2.02 32.66 6.95
C ARG A 690 3.00 32.48 5.82
N ARG A 691 3.86 33.50 5.64
CA ARG A 691 5.28 33.18 5.47
C ARG A 691 5.64 32.44 6.76
N ALA A 692 5.37 31.12 6.81
CA ALA A 692 5.98 30.25 7.80
C ALA A 692 7.40 30.73 7.87
N ALA A 693 7.80 31.24 9.04
CA ALA A 693 9.04 31.93 9.22
C ALA A 693 10.07 31.17 8.39
N ALA A 694 10.46 31.75 7.26
CA ALA A 694 11.72 31.44 6.65
C ALA A 694 12.66 32.02 7.68
N ALA A 695 12.78 31.31 8.83
CA ALA A 695 13.70 31.54 9.91
C ALA A 695 14.95 31.72 9.14
N THR A 696 15.38 32.99 9.07
CA THR A 696 16.25 33.55 8.06
C THR A 696 17.32 32.52 7.87
N ARG A 697 17.17 31.64 6.84
CA ARG A 697 17.83 30.33 6.88
C ARG A 697 19.27 30.71 6.81
N ARG A 698 19.99 30.62 7.94
CA ARG A 698 21.40 30.94 7.98
C ARG A 698 21.98 29.95 6.99
N ARG A 699 22.25 30.44 5.77
CA ARG A 699 23.19 29.79 4.86
C ARG A 699 24.34 29.41 5.77
N ALA A 700 24.79 28.16 5.71
CA ALA A 700 26.07 27.78 6.25
C ALA A 700 27.12 28.70 5.58
N ALA A 701 27.32 29.87 6.19
CA ALA A 701 28.20 30.92 5.74
C ALA A 701 29.45 30.70 6.57
N GLY A 702 30.47 30.12 5.93
CA GLY A 702 31.78 29.90 6.55
C GLY A 702 32.35 28.49 6.42
N GLU A 703 31.62 27.51 5.87
CA GLU A 703 32.18 26.17 5.71
C GLU A 703 33.13 26.10 4.50
N ARG A 704 34.30 25.48 4.71
CA ARG A 704 35.38 25.40 3.71
C ARG A 704 34.96 24.44 2.60
N ILE A 705 34.50 24.99 1.47
CA ILE A 705 34.04 24.21 0.31
C ILE A 705 35.25 23.58 -0.42
N GLU A 706 35.38 22.26 -0.39
CA GLU A 706 36.42 21.53 -1.13
C GLU A 706 35.89 20.95 -2.44
N ILE A 707 36.13 21.66 -3.55
CA ILE A 707 35.67 21.25 -4.89
C ILE A 707 36.25 19.87 -5.30
N GLY A 708 37.48 19.55 -4.90
CA GLY A 708 38.12 18.26 -5.18
C GLY A 708 37.38 17.04 -4.57
N ARG A 709 36.64 17.21 -3.47
CA ARG A 709 35.77 16.14 -2.92
C ARG A 709 34.51 15.97 -3.76
N ALA A 710 33.88 17.06 -4.18
CA ALA A 710 32.71 16.98 -5.04
C ALA A 710 33.03 16.29 -6.37
N ILE A 711 34.20 16.54 -6.96
CA ILE A 711 34.65 15.84 -8.18
C ILE A 711 34.82 14.34 -7.91
N ARG A 712 35.41 13.95 -6.76
CA ARG A 712 35.50 12.53 -6.38
C ARG A 712 34.12 11.88 -6.21
N LEU A 713 33.20 12.54 -5.53
CA LEU A 713 31.82 12.07 -5.36
C LEU A 713 31.07 11.91 -6.70
N LEU A 714 31.32 12.80 -7.67
CA LEU A 714 30.78 12.72 -9.03
C LEU A 714 31.32 11.51 -9.81
N CYS A 715 32.61 11.22 -9.68
CA CYS A 715 33.27 10.09 -10.35
C CYS A 715 33.03 8.74 -9.64
N ARG A 716 31.89 8.57 -8.95
CA ARG A 716 31.52 7.39 -8.14
C ARG A 716 32.45 7.11 -6.94
N GLY A 717 33.31 8.05 -6.55
CA GLY A 717 34.10 7.96 -5.33
C GLY A 717 33.22 8.06 -4.06
N GLN A 718 33.80 7.68 -2.93
CA GLN A 718 33.18 7.82 -1.61
C GLN A 718 33.96 8.85 -0.80
N ASP A 719 33.24 9.67 -0.04
CA ASP A 719 33.83 10.42 1.05
C ASP A 719 33.60 9.65 2.36
N ARG A 720 34.61 9.60 3.24
CA ARG A 720 34.57 8.80 4.47
C ARG A 720 35.04 9.63 5.66
N MET A 721 34.41 9.39 6.80
CA MET A 721 34.74 9.95 8.09
C MET A 721 34.71 8.84 9.15
N ALA A 722 35.59 8.94 10.14
CA ALA A 722 35.70 8.00 11.24
C ALA A 722 35.78 8.78 12.55
N LEU A 723 35.00 8.38 13.55
CA LEU A 723 34.80 9.07 14.82
C LEU A 723 34.98 8.08 15.96
N TRP A 724 35.95 8.30 16.84
CA TRP A 724 36.24 7.44 17.97
C TRP A 724 35.55 7.91 19.24
N SER A 725 35.01 7.00 20.02
CA SER A 725 34.49 7.27 21.36
C SER A 725 35.10 6.33 22.38
N GLU A 726 35.49 6.88 23.54
CA GLU A 726 35.93 6.09 24.70
C GLU A 726 34.75 5.45 25.45
N ARG A 727 33.50 5.73 25.05
CA ARG A 727 32.28 5.20 25.65
C ARG A 727 31.32 4.71 24.58
N TRP A 728 30.45 3.78 24.94
CA TRP A 728 29.44 3.25 24.05
C TRP A 728 28.41 4.34 23.73
N VAL A 729 28.05 4.46 22.45
CA VAL A 729 27.02 5.38 21.98
C VAL A 729 26.04 4.59 21.13
N ASP A 730 24.74 4.77 21.36
CA ASP A 730 23.73 4.11 20.56
C ASP A 730 23.67 4.67 19.13
N ARG A 731 23.67 3.76 18.14
CA ARG A 731 23.67 4.12 16.71
C ARG A 731 22.37 4.81 16.31
N ALA A 732 21.22 4.38 16.83
CA ALA A 732 19.93 4.95 16.49
C ALA A 732 19.79 6.37 17.05
N ASP A 733 20.28 6.61 18.27
CA ASP A 733 20.35 7.95 18.86
C ASP A 733 21.28 8.88 18.04
N LEU A 734 22.47 8.41 17.65
CA LEU A 734 23.39 9.18 16.79
C LEU A 734 22.73 9.56 15.46
N LEU A 735 22.09 8.60 14.78
CA LEU A 735 21.39 8.85 13.51
C LEU A 735 20.22 9.83 13.69
N THR A 736 19.46 9.71 14.78
CA THR A 736 18.35 10.63 15.10
C THR A 736 18.85 12.05 15.31
N ARG A 737 19.96 12.22 16.06
CA ARG A 737 20.60 13.52 16.30
C ARG A 737 21.20 14.11 15.03
N ILE A 738 21.86 13.30 14.20
CA ILE A 738 22.39 13.74 12.90
C ILE A 738 21.23 14.21 12.02
N THR A 739 20.16 13.44 11.91
CA THR A 739 18.95 13.81 11.13
C THR A 739 18.40 15.15 11.60
N ARG A 740 18.19 15.31 12.91
CA ARG A 740 17.70 16.56 13.51
C ARG A 740 18.66 17.72 13.25
N GLY A 741 19.96 17.50 13.36
CA GLY A 741 20.98 18.51 13.08
C GLY A 741 20.97 18.97 11.62
N LEU A 742 20.82 18.04 10.67
CA LEU A 742 20.73 18.33 9.24
C LEU A 742 19.47 19.14 8.92
N GLN A 743 18.34 18.78 9.53
CA GLN A 743 17.06 19.51 9.41
C GLN A 743 17.19 20.93 10.00
N THR A 744 17.76 21.05 11.20
CA THR A 744 17.91 22.33 11.91
C THR A 744 18.84 23.29 11.16
N ARG A 745 19.94 22.78 10.59
CA ARG A 745 20.87 23.56 9.77
C ARG A 745 20.43 23.74 8.31
N ALA A 746 19.32 23.13 7.89
CA ALA A 746 18.84 23.10 6.51
C ALA A 746 19.94 22.70 5.51
N VAL A 747 20.71 21.66 5.87
CA VAL A 747 21.75 21.08 4.99
C VAL A 747 21.02 20.33 3.89
N GLY A 748 20.86 20.97 2.73
CA GLY A 748 20.05 20.44 1.63
C GLY A 748 18.60 20.92 1.69
N ARG A 749 17.86 20.72 0.60
CA ARG A 749 16.42 21.06 0.58
C ARG A 749 15.63 19.95 1.25
N ALA A 750 15.77 18.72 0.78
CA ALA A 750 15.12 17.54 1.33
C ALA A 750 16.09 16.60 2.04
N ILE A 751 15.63 15.95 3.11
CA ILE A 751 16.37 14.93 3.86
C ILE A 751 15.49 13.69 3.95
N ASP A 752 16.00 12.58 3.43
CA ASP A 752 15.40 11.26 3.47
C ASP A 752 16.08 10.47 4.61
N ALA A 753 15.39 10.37 5.74
CA ALA A 753 15.78 9.56 6.87
C ALA A 753 14.63 8.59 7.12
N HIS A 754 14.96 7.31 7.28
CA HIS A 754 14.01 6.21 7.49
C HIS A 754 13.29 5.73 6.21
N ASP A 755 13.96 4.88 5.44
CA ASP A 755 13.30 3.96 4.51
C ASP A 755 13.69 2.52 4.90
N THR A 756 12.80 1.83 5.62
CA THR A 756 12.99 0.43 6.07
C THR A 756 13.18 -0.54 4.91
N TRP A 757 12.93 -0.11 3.67
CA TRP A 757 13.06 -0.92 2.48
C TRP A 757 14.37 -0.71 1.70
N GLN A 758 15.21 0.26 2.09
CA GLN A 758 16.45 0.57 1.37
C GLN A 758 17.70 0.23 2.19
N GLN A 759 18.15 -1.02 2.07
CA GLN A 759 19.36 -1.55 2.73
C GLN A 759 20.67 -0.86 2.29
N GLU A 760 20.63 0.00 1.26
CA GLU A 760 21.80 0.65 0.68
C GLU A 760 22.11 2.03 1.26
N ARG A 761 21.34 2.55 2.24
CA ARG A 761 21.66 3.83 2.90
C ARG A 761 20.91 3.99 4.23
N ASP A 762 21.46 4.77 5.15
CA ASP A 762 20.79 5.15 6.40
C ASP A 762 20.11 6.52 6.29
N LEU A 763 20.72 7.44 5.54
CA LEU A 763 20.20 8.78 5.26
C LEU A 763 20.47 9.17 3.80
N ALA A 764 19.70 10.10 3.24
CA ALA A 764 20.09 10.83 2.04
C ALA A 764 19.74 12.31 2.13
N VAL A 765 20.62 13.15 1.62
CA VAL A 765 20.45 14.61 1.62
C VAL A 765 20.43 15.14 0.20
N ALA A 766 19.38 15.86 -0.18
CA ALA A 766 19.22 16.34 -1.54
C ALA A 766 20.25 17.44 -1.90
N THR A 767 21.01 17.21 -2.97
CA THR A 767 21.95 18.18 -3.54
C THR A 767 21.27 19.11 -4.56
N GLY A 768 20.00 19.46 -4.33
CA GLY A 768 19.17 20.21 -5.27
C GLY A 768 18.93 19.43 -6.57
N ARG A 769 18.96 20.11 -7.72
CA ARG A 769 18.56 19.48 -9.00
C ARG A 769 19.48 18.39 -9.53
N TRP A 770 20.61 18.21 -8.89
CA TRP A 770 21.69 17.37 -9.37
C TRP A 770 21.66 15.95 -8.79
N GLY A 771 20.99 15.71 -7.65
CA GLY A 771 21.03 14.40 -7.02
C GLY A 771 20.80 14.36 -5.52
N TRP A 772 21.27 13.27 -4.94
CA TRP A 772 21.26 12.96 -3.51
C TRP A 772 22.67 12.63 -3.04
N LEU A 773 22.98 13.03 -1.81
CA LEU A 773 24.15 12.58 -1.08
C LEU A 773 23.67 11.50 -0.10
N ASP A 774 23.88 10.24 -0.46
CA ASP A 774 23.48 9.08 0.34
C ASP A 774 24.55 8.83 1.42
N LEU A 775 24.13 8.71 2.67
CA LEU A 775 24.95 8.46 3.85
C LEU A 775 24.76 7.01 4.33
N ARG A 776 25.88 6.34 4.57
CA ARG A 776 25.95 5.03 5.25
C ARG A 776 26.76 5.17 6.51
N THR A 777 26.30 4.54 7.57
CA THR A 777 26.89 4.59 8.90
C THR A 777 27.14 3.20 9.44
N LEU A 778 28.28 3.02 10.10
CA LEU A 778 28.68 1.79 10.76
C LEU A 778 29.18 2.14 12.16
N LEU A 779 28.72 1.40 13.17
CA LEU A 779 29.25 1.48 14.52
C LEU A 779 30.00 0.19 14.81
N GLU A 780 31.33 0.27 14.95
CA GLU A 780 32.19 -0.85 15.34
C GLU A 780 32.35 -0.85 16.86
N GLU A 781 32.10 -2.00 17.49
CA GLU A 781 32.35 -2.21 18.91
C GLU A 781 33.81 -2.60 19.15
N HIS A 782 34.43 -1.98 20.15
CA HIS A 782 35.79 -2.26 20.60
C HIS A 782 35.79 -2.56 22.11
N GLU A 783 36.90 -3.13 22.61
CA GLU A 783 37.04 -3.51 24.02
C GLU A 783 36.73 -2.36 24.99
N GLU A 784 36.25 -2.72 26.19
CA GLU A 784 35.93 -1.78 27.28
C GLU A 784 34.79 -0.78 26.96
N GLY A 785 33.91 -1.14 26.03
CA GLY A 785 32.76 -0.30 25.66
C GLY A 785 33.14 0.88 24.77
N ARG A 786 34.33 0.85 24.15
CA ARG A 786 34.76 1.85 23.16
C ARG A 786 34.09 1.56 21.82
N CYS A 787 33.90 2.59 21.00
CA CYS A 787 33.30 2.39 19.69
C CYS A 787 33.89 3.31 18.62
N LEU A 788 33.90 2.82 17.38
CA LEU A 788 34.31 3.57 16.20
C LEU A 788 33.11 3.75 15.27
N PHE A 789 32.63 4.97 15.14
CA PHE A 789 31.55 5.32 14.24
C PHE A 789 32.10 5.81 12.90
N ARG A 790 31.76 5.11 11.82
CA ARG A 790 32.14 5.47 10.46
C ARG A 790 30.94 6.02 9.71
N VAL A 791 31.17 7.07 8.94
CA VAL A 791 30.19 7.65 8.02
C VAL A 791 30.80 7.67 6.63
N SER A 792 30.09 7.13 5.64
CA SER A 792 30.44 7.23 4.24
C SER A 792 29.35 7.97 3.48
N ALA A 793 29.76 8.96 2.67
CA ALA A 793 28.90 9.69 1.77
C ALA A 793 29.18 9.31 0.31
N ARG A 794 28.13 9.11 -0.48
CA ARG A 794 28.20 8.87 -1.92
C ARG A 794 27.17 9.71 -2.65
N HIS A 795 27.55 10.33 -3.77
CA HIS A 795 26.59 11.07 -4.58
C HIS A 795 25.89 10.17 -5.59
N ARG A 796 24.58 10.39 -5.75
CA ARG A 796 23.69 9.72 -6.69
C ARG A 796 22.99 10.76 -7.55
N LEU A 797 23.22 10.68 -8.86
CA LEU A 797 22.66 11.58 -9.87
C LEU A 797 21.12 11.52 -9.96
N ALA A 798 20.48 12.69 -9.93
CA ALA A 798 19.07 12.88 -10.25
C ALA A 798 18.84 12.77 -11.78
N PRO A 799 17.60 12.50 -12.25
CA PRO A 799 17.34 12.37 -13.69
C PRO A 799 17.63 13.67 -14.46
N PHE A 800 17.41 14.83 -13.85
CA PHE A 800 17.78 16.12 -14.42
C PHE A 800 19.30 16.21 -14.67
N GLY A 801 20.13 15.84 -13.70
CA GLY A 801 21.59 15.86 -13.85
C GLY A 801 22.09 14.93 -14.96
N ALA A 802 21.52 13.72 -15.03
CA ALA A 802 21.81 12.76 -16.09
C ALA A 802 21.36 13.28 -17.48
N MET A 803 20.18 13.89 -17.56
CA MET A 803 19.63 14.48 -18.79
C MET A 803 20.52 15.61 -19.30
N VAL A 804 20.92 16.54 -18.43
CA VAL A 804 21.82 17.65 -18.81
C VAL A 804 23.13 17.11 -19.38
N GLY A 805 23.76 16.15 -18.70
CA GLY A 805 25.01 15.53 -19.18
C GLY A 805 24.84 14.82 -20.52
N MET A 806 23.72 14.11 -20.71
CA MET A 806 23.42 13.44 -21.98
C MET A 806 23.16 14.43 -23.12
N LEU A 807 22.37 15.49 -22.89
CA LEU A 807 22.08 16.51 -23.90
C LEU A 807 23.34 17.27 -24.31
N THR A 808 24.19 17.67 -23.35
CA THR A 808 25.44 18.34 -23.66
C THR A 808 26.44 17.41 -24.36
N GLY A 809 26.50 16.14 -23.96
CA GLY A 809 27.37 15.14 -24.58
C GLY A 809 26.93 14.78 -26.01
N ALA A 810 25.64 14.55 -26.22
CA ALA A 810 25.07 14.27 -27.54
C ALA A 810 25.18 15.48 -28.47
N GLY A 811 24.90 16.68 -27.96
CA GLY A 811 25.08 17.94 -28.71
C GLY A 811 26.53 18.17 -29.11
N LEU A 812 27.48 17.93 -28.21
CA LEU A 812 28.92 18.03 -28.51
C LEU A 812 29.35 16.99 -29.56
N ALA A 813 28.99 15.72 -29.37
CA ALA A 813 29.34 14.65 -30.31
C ALA A 813 28.75 14.91 -31.71
N ALA A 814 27.49 15.34 -31.77
CA ALA A 814 26.83 15.68 -33.03
C ALA A 814 27.45 16.91 -33.70
N SER A 815 27.84 17.92 -32.92
CA SER A 815 28.53 19.12 -33.45
C SER A 815 29.91 18.80 -34.00
N LEU A 816 30.65 17.90 -33.35
CA LEU A 816 31.95 17.41 -33.82
C LEU A 816 31.81 16.55 -35.09
N LEU A 817 30.80 15.68 -35.15
CA LEU A 817 30.52 14.85 -36.33
C LEU A 817 30.09 15.66 -37.56
N LEU A 818 29.50 16.83 -37.35
CA LEU A 818 29.05 17.74 -38.41
C LEU A 818 30.01 18.90 -38.70
N ASP A 819 31.16 18.94 -38.03
CA ASP A 819 32.17 20.01 -38.13
C ASP A 819 31.65 21.43 -37.85
N ILE A 820 30.71 21.54 -36.91
CA ILE A 820 30.09 22.83 -36.51
C ILE A 820 30.79 23.34 -35.25
N GLY A 821 31.98 23.95 -35.42
CA GLY A 821 32.84 24.37 -34.31
C GLY A 821 32.18 25.32 -33.29
N SER A 822 31.32 26.24 -33.75
CA SER A 822 30.60 27.17 -32.87
C SER A 822 29.57 26.46 -31.98
N ALA A 823 28.87 25.45 -32.51
CA ALA A 823 27.95 24.62 -31.76
C ALA A 823 28.68 23.71 -30.75
N ALA A 824 29.84 23.16 -31.15
CA ALA A 824 30.68 22.37 -30.25
C ALA A 824 31.14 23.19 -29.04
N MET A 825 31.58 24.43 -29.25
CA MET A 825 31.97 25.35 -28.17
C MET A 825 30.80 25.72 -27.25
N LEU A 826 29.61 25.92 -27.80
CA LEU A 826 28.40 26.19 -27.02
C LEU A 826 28.04 25.02 -26.09
N PHE A 827 27.96 23.79 -26.63
CA PHE A 827 27.63 22.59 -25.84
C PHE A 827 28.71 22.27 -24.81
N LEU A 828 29.99 22.47 -25.14
CA LEU A 828 31.10 22.34 -24.20
C LEU A 828 30.99 23.37 -23.07
N GLY A 829 30.72 24.63 -23.40
CA GLY A 829 30.52 25.70 -22.41
C GLY A 829 29.33 25.44 -21.49
N CYS A 830 28.18 25.01 -22.04
CA CYS A 830 27.02 24.61 -21.26
C CYS A 830 27.31 23.41 -20.35
N GLY A 831 28.05 22.41 -20.85
CA GLY A 831 28.47 21.24 -20.08
C GLY A 831 29.39 21.61 -18.90
N VAL A 832 30.39 22.46 -19.13
CA VAL A 832 31.30 22.96 -18.09
C VAL A 832 30.55 23.78 -17.04
N ALA A 833 29.65 24.69 -17.47
CA ALA A 833 28.85 25.49 -16.56
C ALA A 833 27.92 24.63 -15.69
N ALA A 834 27.28 23.62 -16.28
CA ALA A 834 26.44 22.67 -15.55
C ALA A 834 27.26 21.84 -14.55
N ALA A 835 28.42 21.31 -14.96
CA ALA A 835 29.31 20.54 -14.11
C ALA A 835 29.85 21.38 -12.94
N ALA A 836 30.19 22.66 -13.17
CA ALA A 836 30.63 23.58 -12.14
C ALA A 836 29.50 23.89 -11.14
N ALA A 837 28.28 24.19 -11.62
CA ALA A 837 27.12 24.43 -10.77
C ALA A 837 26.74 23.20 -9.94
N MET A 838 26.83 22.01 -10.55
CA MET A 838 26.64 20.72 -9.89
C MET A 838 27.67 20.49 -8.79
N SER A 839 28.97 20.55 -9.14
CA SER A 839 30.07 20.32 -8.20
C SER A 839 30.01 21.26 -7.01
N ARG A 840 29.72 22.55 -7.25
CA ARG A 840 29.57 23.56 -6.19
C ARG A 840 28.44 23.20 -5.23
N ARG A 841 27.31 22.73 -5.75
CA ARG A 841 26.16 22.37 -4.92
C ARG A 841 26.39 21.10 -4.11
N ILE A 842 27.05 20.09 -4.68
CA ILE A 842 27.42 18.86 -3.97
C ILE A 842 28.40 19.21 -2.85
N ALA A 843 29.43 20.00 -3.14
CA ALA A 843 30.42 20.41 -2.16
C ALA A 843 29.81 21.17 -0.99
N GLN A 844 28.82 22.03 -1.24
CA GLN A 844 28.07 22.74 -0.19
C GLN A 844 27.29 21.79 0.72
N VAL A 845 26.61 20.79 0.16
CA VAL A 845 25.81 19.85 0.94
C VAL A 845 26.70 18.88 1.71
N ASP A 846 27.77 18.39 1.08
CA ASP A 846 28.76 17.52 1.72
C ASP A 846 29.45 18.19 2.92
N ALA A 847 29.87 19.46 2.76
CA ALA A 847 30.44 20.25 3.85
C ALA A 847 29.45 20.42 5.02
N GLY A 848 28.19 20.75 4.72
CA GLY A 848 27.16 20.89 5.75
C GLY A 848 26.85 19.58 6.46
N VAL A 849 26.85 18.45 5.74
CA VAL A 849 26.65 17.13 6.35
C VAL A 849 27.77 16.84 7.33
N ARG A 850 29.03 17.01 6.90
CA ARG A 850 30.19 16.81 7.76
C ARG A 850 30.14 17.66 9.01
N ALA A 851 29.83 18.95 8.86
CA ALA A 851 29.76 19.86 9.98
C ALA A 851 28.71 19.45 11.02
N VAL A 852 27.54 18.96 10.58
CA VAL A 852 26.53 18.42 11.49
C VAL A 852 27.01 17.14 12.17
N VAL A 853 27.60 16.21 11.41
CA VAL A 853 28.07 14.94 11.98
C VAL A 853 29.19 15.19 12.99
N GLU A 854 30.14 16.08 12.70
CA GLU A 854 31.21 16.50 13.61
C GLU A 854 30.64 17.22 14.86
N GLU A 855 29.63 18.08 14.71
CA GLU A 855 28.97 18.74 15.86
C GLU A 855 28.26 17.73 16.78
N VAL A 856 27.47 16.82 16.20
CA VAL A 856 26.74 15.79 16.96
C VAL A 856 27.74 14.86 17.66
N ALA A 857 28.79 14.45 16.95
CA ALA A 857 29.83 13.60 17.50
C ALA A 857 30.61 14.30 18.63
N GLY A 858 30.96 15.58 18.47
CA GLY A 858 31.62 16.37 19.51
C GLY A 858 30.78 16.53 20.78
N ARG A 859 29.45 16.69 20.65
CA ARG A 859 28.53 16.70 21.80
C ARG A 859 28.43 15.37 22.53
N GLN A 860 28.76 14.27 21.87
CA GLN A 860 28.84 12.92 22.46
C GLN A 860 30.26 12.57 22.94
N GLY A 861 31.20 13.52 22.91
CA GLY A 861 32.58 13.30 23.33
C GLY A 861 33.42 12.48 22.34
N MET A 862 32.98 12.36 21.08
CA MET A 862 33.69 11.60 20.06
C MET A 862 34.77 12.45 19.38
N LEU A 863 35.88 11.82 19.01
CA LEU A 863 37.04 12.44 18.36
C LEU A 863 37.08 12.09 16.86
N VAL A 864 37.24 13.09 16.00
CA VAL A 864 37.41 12.89 14.55
C VAL A 864 38.79 12.29 14.27
N MET A 865 38.80 11.09 13.70
CA MET A 865 40.02 10.34 13.41
C MET A 865 40.58 10.75 12.04
N ARG A 866 41.85 11.17 12.00
CA ARG A 866 42.60 11.35 10.75
C ARG A 866 43.45 10.11 10.48
N GLY A 867 43.86 9.90 9.22
CA GLY A 867 44.42 8.62 8.75
C GLY A 867 45.59 8.04 9.56
N LYS A 868 46.39 8.87 10.25
CA LYS A 868 47.47 8.40 11.15
C LYS A 868 46.96 7.93 12.52
N ASP A 869 45.92 8.57 13.07
CA ASP A 869 45.34 8.24 14.37
C ASP A 869 44.54 6.92 14.33
N LEU A 870 43.92 6.65 13.17
CA LEU A 870 43.17 5.42 12.95
C LEU A 870 44.06 4.18 13.03
N ALA A 871 45.29 4.24 12.48
CA ALA A 871 46.24 3.13 12.55
C ALA A 871 46.83 2.93 13.96
N ALA A 872 46.91 3.98 14.78
CA ALA A 872 47.45 3.91 16.13
C ALA A 872 46.45 3.38 17.17
N ARG A 873 45.14 3.54 16.94
CA ARG A 873 44.07 3.14 17.87
C ARG A 873 43.28 1.90 17.44
N THR A 874 43.44 1.44 16.20
CA THR A 874 42.87 0.17 15.74
C THR A 874 43.92 -0.91 15.95
N PRO A 875 43.71 -1.91 16.83
CA PRO A 875 44.68 -2.98 17.01
C PRO A 875 44.90 -3.71 15.68
N ALA A 876 46.16 -4.02 15.37
CA ALA A 876 46.52 -4.80 14.19
C ALA A 876 45.77 -6.15 14.23
N ALA A 877 45.12 -6.51 13.13
CA ALA A 877 44.46 -7.79 12.97
C ALA A 877 45.51 -8.92 13.06
N GLY A 878 45.74 -9.43 14.27
CA GLY A 878 46.79 -10.43 14.50
C GLY A 878 47.17 -10.71 15.95
N SER A 879 46.31 -10.44 16.94
CA SER A 879 46.51 -11.01 18.29
C SER A 879 45.36 -11.95 18.63
N GLU A 880 45.73 -13.19 18.97
CA GLU A 880 44.84 -14.29 19.32
C GLU A 880 44.06 -14.00 20.61
N SER A 881 42.86 -13.40 20.53
CA SER A 881 41.88 -13.47 21.63
C SER A 881 40.43 -13.17 21.25
N ALA A 882 40.05 -13.23 19.97
CA ALA A 882 38.67 -13.00 19.55
C ALA A 882 37.75 -14.19 19.89
N ARG A 883 37.30 -14.28 21.15
CA ARG A 883 36.04 -14.98 21.50
C ARG A 883 34.87 -13.99 21.33
N PRO A 884 33.75 -14.39 20.71
CA PRO A 884 32.60 -13.51 20.53
C PRO A 884 31.94 -13.23 21.88
N PHE A 885 32.08 -12.00 22.37
CA PHE A 885 31.30 -11.49 23.50
C PHE A 885 29.90 -11.14 23.00
N ILE A 886 28.95 -12.07 23.14
CA ILE A 886 27.52 -11.75 23.01
C ILE A 886 27.07 -11.12 24.33
N ARG A 887 27.07 -9.78 24.42
CA ARG A 887 26.27 -9.10 25.45
C ARG A 887 24.80 -9.24 25.06
N ARG A 888 24.05 -10.06 25.79
CA ARG A 888 22.58 -10.00 25.75
C ARG A 888 22.15 -8.59 26.20
N PRO A 889 21.16 -7.96 25.54
CA PRO A 889 20.59 -6.70 26.02
C PRO A 889 19.95 -6.91 27.40
N PRO A 890 19.82 -5.86 28.24
CA PRO A 890 19.11 -5.99 29.51
C PRO A 890 17.66 -6.39 29.23
N LEU A 891 17.28 -7.57 29.71
CA LEU A 891 15.90 -8.02 29.78
C LEU A 891 15.12 -7.04 30.65
N VAL A 892 14.13 -6.38 30.06
CA VAL A 892 13.02 -5.79 30.82
C VAL A 892 12.22 -6.95 31.42
N GLY A 893 11.88 -6.82 32.69
CA GLY A 893 11.58 -7.90 33.64
C GLY A 893 10.64 -9.01 33.19
N SER A 894 10.95 -10.22 33.65
CA SER A 894 10.04 -11.35 33.86
C SER A 894 10.53 -12.11 35.09
N PRO A 895 9.63 -12.74 35.87
CA PRO A 895 9.82 -13.00 37.31
C PRO A 895 10.77 -14.17 37.61
N GLU A 896 11.48 -14.06 38.73
CA GLU A 896 12.42 -15.06 39.25
C GLU A 896 11.73 -16.41 39.56
N PRO A 897 12.39 -17.54 39.25
CA PRO A 897 12.21 -18.78 39.98
C PRO A 897 13.34 -18.94 41.01
N ILE A 898 12.93 -19.20 42.25
CA ILE A 898 13.80 -19.46 43.41
C ILE A 898 14.62 -20.74 43.15
N ALA A 899 15.94 -20.63 43.31
CA ALA A 899 16.89 -21.72 43.18
C ALA A 899 16.98 -22.54 44.47
N GLU A 900 16.93 -23.86 44.31
CA GLU A 900 17.41 -24.84 45.28
C GLU A 900 18.93 -24.70 45.46
N GLY A 901 19.39 -24.75 46.71
CA GLY A 901 20.80 -24.85 47.08
C GLY A 901 20.92 -25.62 48.39
N GLU A 902 21.48 -26.83 48.30
CA GLU A 902 21.79 -27.72 49.43
C GLU A 902 22.94 -27.22 50.31
N SER A 903 22.95 -27.74 51.55
CA SER A 903 24.09 -28.05 52.41
C SER A 903 24.69 -26.94 53.30
N GLU A 904 24.28 -26.91 54.58
CA GLU A 904 25.17 -27.29 55.70
C GLU A 904 24.42 -27.50 57.03
N ARG A 905 25.03 -28.28 57.93
CA ARG A 905 24.46 -28.99 59.09
C ARG A 905 24.23 -28.14 60.35
N ALA A 906 23.29 -28.65 61.17
CA ALA A 906 23.23 -28.65 62.64
C ALA A 906 22.96 -27.31 63.38
N ASP A 907 21.78 -27.15 64.00
CA ASP A 907 21.52 -27.54 65.40
C ASP A 907 20.09 -27.15 65.85
N VAL A 908 19.39 -28.15 66.41
CA VAL A 908 18.58 -28.12 67.64
C VAL A 908 17.87 -26.82 68.04
N LEU A 909 16.53 -26.76 67.89
CA LEU A 909 15.60 -26.62 69.03
C LEU A 909 14.12 -26.66 68.61
N ASP A 910 13.44 -27.55 69.30
CA ASP A 910 12.01 -27.82 69.38
C ASP A 910 11.20 -26.59 69.84
N LEU A 911 9.90 -26.55 69.48
CA LEU A 911 8.74 -26.04 70.25
C LEU A 911 7.58 -25.64 69.32
N GLN A 912 6.71 -26.61 69.04
CA GLN A 912 5.24 -26.41 69.02
C GLN A 912 4.72 -26.24 70.48
N PRO A 913 3.43 -25.92 70.79
CA PRO A 913 2.21 -26.00 69.97
C PRO A 913 1.15 -24.88 70.19
N SER A 914 -0.03 -25.10 69.57
CA SER A 914 -1.40 -24.64 69.88
C SER A 914 -1.93 -23.44 69.07
N GLY A 915 -3.17 -23.44 68.55
CA GLY A 915 -4.29 -24.37 68.74
C GLY A 915 -5.46 -24.06 67.80
N GLU A 916 -6.33 -25.06 67.70
CA GLU A 916 -7.47 -25.27 66.81
C GLU A 916 -8.68 -24.35 67.06
N ARG A 917 -9.46 -24.04 66.01
CA ARG A 917 -10.76 -24.68 65.72
C ARG A 917 -11.21 -24.46 64.29
#